data_AF-A0A9P5BPU6-F1
#
_entry.id   AF-A0A9P5BPU6-F1
#
_cell.length_a   1.000
_cell.length_b   1.000
_cell.length_c   1.000
_cell.angle_alpha   90.00
_cell.angle_beta   90.00
_cell.angle_gamma   90.00
#
_symmetry.space_group_name_H-M   'P 1'
#
loop_
_entity.id
_entity.type
_entity.pdbx_description
1 polymer ?
#
loop_
_entity_poly.entity_id
_entity_poly.type
_entity_poly.pdbx_seq_one_letter_code
_entity_poly.pdbx_strand_id
1 'polypeptide(L)'
;MSSEAHAKTLQALEPLIQLLSPGSVLTPKDEAYTHHSEPFAIQKQQNPAVVLVPGSVNELSEIVRFLYASDLDFVIRGHGFKSPSAKDVVISMMNFKDISYDPVKKIATVGATATWSEVVTYMDKVDPEYSVPVARTPAIGVAGAILNGGISWMSTEYGCICDPVNFLDVEVVKYDGTVVMASQEPDLLWSLRGSGGGFGIITKVMLRAHQYPTDIWSGLVMVPRKWLPQLIDEMVEFNHSVPHPKITYFMYLLPERLLHTILEQEEPDAGDAVIFHVYDALGEKHGRAAFSWVLDKPGAIDRTRITNMKGVVDMQRNAAVLRGKMKTLYAPMALPDVDRDTLNRAVAFYDKLGSLDKSIQDISSVVFECLLLRPPIGGTAEVAWPRAPSLNHLLLLIASCPGDGTKEQEELLRKISIDAPKEVLEDKLGQAEVNPAGLELDYHSAKAVYREHYEKLLALRKLTTHERDYGAPSSPRSEPIFTIHRGQENDTATPIQKGDCVFSAWDELYITDFLQEQLGYLSTSDHCWIIKGVRGLQELLHRNITANPLNNVTIPTCVSLNITSKGNSFSIDFSTNSYEVNGVDEDTFVLLTYVHLVCMTAAFFLAYPIILVLASTPSLCIMIDRPLQEPTKAKIDRWQTIFQTFVFAPLMIGGLVTGIIGMGKSDHARTEHGIVGYITIGLAAIVVPLYLYQRRLSSRPDLTFYMYRRMKFINALDFIVCQAILVISGFALPDGIDDFALPIIGNLLNVDFNYPLGSLIQKGKTYGPIYTMTFAGQKFIYVCNYEIAKDLYDGSRFHKIVTSGVANLRYAAGNGLFTAQVDNHEWEIAHRVLLPHFGASKIRNMFPSMIDVAEQLCLKWARFGPTALINVSSDFTRLTLDTIALCTMSFRFNSFYLGNRVHPFVEAMTAVLAEAETQSGIPPYLGFLRWSSQAKFFKNINFMTQTCREIIGNRRDVAADTPDLLDAMLTGRDAKTGEEMAEESIINNMITFLIAGHETTSGLLSFVFYFLLENPDALQKAYDEVGSIIGGERISVNHLQQLTFIDAVLKETLRLMPTAPGFFVTPFKTEILGGNYAIHAGEPILALLHLIQRDPAVWGDDAEEFRPERMLKHNFEKLPKNSWKPFGNGKRACIGRAFAWQEAQLVCFVFQSSEADLSNFADSAENFT
;
A
#
# COMPACT_ATOMS: atom_id res chain seq x y z
N MET A 1 -20.78 21.24 45.17
CA MET A 1 -21.24 22.54 44.59
C MET A 1 -22.60 22.91 45.18
N SER A 2 -23.03 24.17 45.09
CA SER A 2 -24.39 24.55 45.49
C SER A 2 -25.43 24.01 44.50
N SER A 3 -26.66 23.75 44.96
CA SER A 3 -27.78 23.32 44.11
C SER A 3 -28.09 24.31 42.98
N GLU A 4 -27.77 25.59 43.21
CA GLU A 4 -27.92 26.71 42.28
C GLU A 4 -27.01 26.59 41.05
N ALA A 5 -25.78 26.08 41.21
CA ALA A 5 -24.87 25.87 40.09
C ALA A 5 -25.41 24.78 39.14
N HIS A 6 -25.86 23.64 39.69
CA HIS A 6 -26.46 22.56 38.88
C HIS A 6 -27.73 23.01 38.15
N ALA A 7 -28.57 23.82 38.81
CA ALA A 7 -29.77 24.38 38.19
C ALA A 7 -29.43 25.29 37.00
N LYS A 8 -28.37 26.11 37.13
CA LYS A 8 -27.90 27.01 36.06
C LYS A 8 -27.37 26.22 34.85
N THR A 9 -26.58 25.17 35.06
CA THR A 9 -26.06 24.34 33.96
C THR A 9 -27.19 23.57 33.25
N LEU A 10 -28.15 23.01 34.00
CA LEU A 10 -29.33 22.37 33.41
C LEU A 10 -30.21 23.34 32.61
N GLN A 11 -30.40 24.56 33.09
CA GLN A 11 -31.13 25.60 32.35
C GLN A 11 -30.41 26.02 31.06
N ALA A 12 -29.07 26.12 31.09
CA ALA A 12 -28.27 26.41 29.90
C ALA A 12 -28.36 25.28 28.84
N LEU A 13 -28.50 24.03 29.27
CA LEU A 13 -28.62 22.86 28.40
C LEU A 13 -30.05 22.57 27.92
N GLU A 14 -31.08 23.25 28.44
CA GLU A 14 -32.48 22.99 28.13
C GLU A 14 -32.81 22.91 26.61
N PRO A 15 -32.24 23.76 25.72
CA PRO A 15 -32.47 23.66 24.27
C PRO A 15 -31.87 22.40 23.64
N LEU A 16 -30.76 21.88 24.20
CA LEU A 16 -30.12 20.65 23.74
C LEU A 16 -30.84 19.41 24.28
N ILE A 17 -31.23 19.42 25.56
CA ILE A 17 -31.86 18.28 26.24
C ILE A 17 -33.13 17.81 25.51
N GLN A 18 -33.90 18.73 24.92
CA GLN A 18 -35.10 18.41 24.13
C GLN A 18 -34.82 17.62 22.84
N LEU A 19 -33.57 17.57 22.38
CA LEU A 19 -33.13 16.88 21.16
C LEU A 19 -32.48 15.50 21.44
N LEU A 20 -32.28 15.14 22.71
CA LEU A 20 -31.58 13.91 23.10
C LEU A 20 -32.55 12.80 23.51
N SER A 21 -32.14 11.55 23.30
CA SER A 21 -32.92 10.38 23.73
C SER A 21 -33.09 10.33 25.27
N PRO A 22 -34.20 9.76 25.78
CA PRO A 22 -34.35 9.51 27.21
C PRO A 22 -33.20 8.68 27.79
N GLY A 23 -32.60 9.15 28.88
CA GLY A 23 -31.44 8.51 29.51
C GLY A 23 -30.08 9.02 29.02
N SER A 24 -30.02 9.84 27.95
CA SER A 24 -28.78 10.47 27.47
C SER A 24 -28.28 11.63 28.34
N VAL A 25 -29.00 11.96 29.42
CA VAL A 25 -28.70 13.07 30.35
C VAL A 25 -28.76 12.52 31.78
N LEU A 26 -27.64 12.55 32.48
CA LEU A 26 -27.52 12.09 33.87
C LEU A 26 -27.10 13.24 34.79
N THR A 27 -27.64 13.23 36.00
CA THR A 27 -27.36 14.17 37.09
C THR A 27 -26.82 13.42 38.30
N PRO A 28 -26.24 14.08 39.32
CA PRO A 28 -25.77 13.41 40.56
C PRO A 28 -26.85 12.67 41.37
N LYS A 29 -28.11 12.66 40.94
CA LYS A 29 -29.21 11.86 41.53
C LYS A 29 -29.41 10.51 40.84
N ASP A 30 -28.88 10.34 39.64
CA ASP A 30 -29.08 9.17 38.81
C ASP A 30 -28.01 8.10 39.11
N GLU A 31 -28.42 6.85 39.30
CA GLU A 31 -27.53 5.75 39.73
C GLU A 31 -26.32 5.55 38.79
N ALA A 32 -26.52 5.76 37.49
CA ALA A 32 -25.47 5.63 36.48
C ALA A 32 -24.45 6.79 36.47
N TYR A 33 -24.73 7.92 37.13
CA TYR A 33 -23.90 9.13 37.05
C TYR A 33 -22.43 8.88 37.39
N THR A 34 -22.15 8.14 38.47
CA THR A 34 -20.77 7.86 38.92
C THR A 34 -20.01 7.05 37.87
N HIS A 35 -20.63 6.03 37.26
CA HIS A 35 -20.00 5.22 36.22
C HIS A 35 -19.53 6.07 35.02
N HIS A 36 -20.34 7.05 34.63
CA HIS A 36 -20.09 7.91 33.48
C HIS A 36 -19.24 9.16 33.78
N SER A 37 -19.12 9.60 35.04
CA SER A 37 -18.35 10.79 35.46
C SER A 37 -17.03 10.49 36.17
N GLU A 38 -16.84 9.32 36.78
CA GLU A 38 -15.67 9.05 37.62
C GLU A 38 -14.37 8.96 36.78
N PRO A 39 -13.32 9.74 37.12
CA PRO A 39 -12.01 9.65 36.50
C PRO A 39 -11.21 8.44 37.00
N PHE A 40 -10.04 8.18 36.40
CA PHE A 40 -9.16 7.12 36.91
C PHE A 40 -8.46 7.53 38.21
N ALA A 41 -7.90 8.73 38.24
CA ALA A 41 -7.22 9.32 39.39
C ALA A 41 -8.17 10.30 40.11
N ILE A 42 -8.48 10.05 41.39
CA ILE A 42 -9.61 10.71 42.08
C ILE A 42 -9.39 12.22 42.27
N GLN A 43 -8.15 12.69 42.38
CA GLN A 43 -7.83 14.12 42.52
C GLN A 43 -8.23 14.96 41.30
N LYS A 44 -8.41 14.33 40.13
CA LYS A 44 -8.90 14.99 38.92
C LYS A 44 -10.43 15.12 38.87
N GLN A 45 -11.19 14.62 39.86
CA GLN A 45 -12.65 14.67 39.87
C GLN A 45 -13.19 16.08 40.17
N GLN A 46 -13.85 16.69 39.20
CA GLN A 46 -14.48 18.01 39.35
C GLN A 46 -15.97 17.96 39.72
N ASN A 47 -16.61 16.77 39.65
CA ASN A 47 -18.03 16.54 39.93
C ASN A 47 -18.96 17.33 38.99
N PRO A 48 -19.05 16.94 37.70
CA PRO A 48 -19.82 17.68 36.69
C PRO A 48 -21.29 17.81 37.06
N ALA A 49 -21.88 18.98 36.82
CA ALA A 49 -23.31 19.21 37.04
C ALA A 49 -24.20 18.25 36.21
N VAL A 50 -23.79 17.94 34.98
CA VAL A 50 -24.49 17.07 34.04
C VAL A 50 -23.51 16.14 33.32
N VAL A 51 -23.93 14.90 33.05
CA VAL A 51 -23.22 13.98 32.16
C VAL A 51 -24.10 13.67 30.96
N LEU A 52 -23.56 13.89 29.75
CA LEU A 52 -24.24 13.58 28.50
C LEU A 52 -23.71 12.24 27.96
N VAL A 53 -24.62 11.32 27.65
CA VAL A 53 -24.32 9.96 27.19
C VAL A 53 -24.96 9.76 25.81
N PRO A 54 -24.32 10.20 24.71
CA PRO A 54 -24.87 10.05 23.36
C PRO A 54 -25.13 8.58 23.00
N GLY A 55 -26.32 8.29 22.47
CA GLY A 55 -26.70 6.98 21.94
C GLY A 55 -26.36 6.80 20.46
N SER A 56 -25.97 7.85 19.75
CA SER A 56 -25.58 7.79 18.33
C SER A 56 -24.59 8.88 17.92
N VAL A 57 -23.94 8.71 16.77
CA VAL A 57 -23.07 9.73 16.14
C VAL A 57 -23.83 11.03 15.87
N ASN A 58 -25.12 10.96 15.54
CA ASN A 58 -25.95 12.13 15.28
C ASN A 58 -26.20 12.94 16.56
N GLU A 59 -26.58 12.26 17.66
CA GLU A 59 -26.73 12.94 18.96
C GLU A 59 -25.41 13.55 19.43
N LEU A 60 -24.30 12.82 19.27
CA LEU A 60 -22.96 13.34 19.55
C LEU A 60 -22.66 14.61 18.74
N SER A 61 -23.04 14.63 17.47
CA SER A 61 -22.84 15.79 16.58
C SER A 61 -23.61 17.02 17.03
N GLU A 62 -24.86 16.85 17.49
CA GLU A 62 -25.65 17.95 18.08
C GLU A 62 -25.08 18.41 19.43
N ILE A 63 -24.70 17.48 20.31
CA ILE A 63 -24.06 17.78 21.61
C ILE A 63 -22.78 18.59 21.40
N VAL A 64 -21.93 18.17 20.47
CA VAL A 64 -20.67 18.84 20.13
C VAL A 64 -20.93 20.25 19.61
N ARG A 65 -21.77 20.39 18.58
CA ARG A 65 -22.09 21.69 17.98
C ARG A 65 -22.67 22.67 19.00
N PHE A 66 -23.51 22.20 19.92
CA PHE A 66 -24.07 23.01 20.99
C PHE A 66 -23.01 23.41 22.02
N LEU A 67 -22.22 22.46 22.53
CA LEU A 67 -21.28 22.73 23.61
C LEU A 67 -20.11 23.63 23.17
N TYR A 68 -19.57 23.45 21.96
CA TYR A 68 -18.55 24.36 21.41
C TYR A 68 -19.07 25.78 21.12
N ALA A 69 -20.39 25.96 21.01
CA ALA A 69 -21.04 27.28 20.95
C ALA A 69 -21.39 27.87 22.32
N SER A 70 -21.13 27.14 23.42
CA SER A 70 -21.54 27.49 24.79
C SER A 70 -20.38 27.92 25.69
N ASP A 71 -20.68 28.67 26.74
CA ASP A 71 -19.70 29.08 27.77
C ASP A 71 -19.52 28.03 28.90
N LEU A 72 -20.02 26.81 28.73
CA LEU A 72 -19.96 25.75 29.73
C LEU A 72 -18.56 25.11 29.79
N ASP A 73 -18.11 24.74 30.99
CA ASP A 73 -16.89 23.95 31.20
C ASP A 73 -17.17 22.47 30.90
N PHE A 74 -16.69 21.97 29.75
CA PHE A 74 -16.95 20.60 29.32
C PHE A 74 -15.73 19.82 28.86
N VAL A 75 -15.81 18.49 28.97
CA VAL A 75 -14.76 17.57 28.50
C VAL A 75 -15.34 16.26 27.96
N ILE A 76 -14.55 15.59 27.10
CA ILE A 76 -14.90 14.34 26.44
C ILE A 76 -14.19 13.17 27.13
N ARG A 77 -14.95 12.15 27.55
CA ARG A 77 -14.44 10.99 28.31
C ARG A 77 -14.49 9.72 27.47
N GLY A 78 -13.33 9.37 26.89
CA GLY A 78 -13.10 8.17 26.06
C GLY A 78 -12.60 6.92 26.79
N HIS A 79 -12.77 6.84 28.13
CA HIS A 79 -12.36 5.71 28.97
C HIS A 79 -10.82 5.48 29.04
N GLY A 80 -10.07 6.16 29.92
CA GLY A 80 -8.62 5.97 30.03
C GLY A 80 -7.94 6.72 31.19
N PHE A 81 -6.63 6.49 31.37
CA PHE A 81 -5.85 6.98 32.53
C PHE A 81 -5.77 8.51 32.67
N LYS A 82 -5.82 9.28 31.58
CA LYS A 82 -5.72 10.75 31.60
C LYS A 82 -6.82 11.47 32.39
N SER A 83 -7.86 10.74 32.82
CA SER A 83 -8.79 11.20 33.86
C SER A 83 -9.51 12.54 33.57
N PRO A 84 -10.11 12.73 32.38
CA PRO A 84 -10.84 13.96 32.06
C PRO A 84 -12.07 14.12 32.96
N SER A 85 -12.22 15.30 33.56
CA SER A 85 -13.41 15.75 34.30
C SER A 85 -13.55 17.28 34.18
N ALA A 86 -14.77 17.79 34.33
CA ALA A 86 -15.14 19.21 34.20
C ALA A 86 -16.23 19.58 35.21
N LYS A 87 -16.49 20.87 35.41
CA LYS A 87 -17.48 21.38 36.39
C LYS A 87 -18.91 21.36 35.87
N ASP A 88 -19.12 21.69 34.60
CA ASP A 88 -20.47 21.76 34.03
C ASP A 88 -20.86 20.44 33.36
N VAL A 89 -20.10 19.98 32.35
CA VAL A 89 -20.54 18.86 31.49
C VAL A 89 -19.44 17.83 31.20
N VAL A 90 -19.73 16.54 31.39
CA VAL A 90 -18.91 15.45 30.83
C VAL A 90 -19.65 14.76 29.71
N ILE A 91 -19.06 14.68 28.51
CA ILE A 91 -19.54 13.84 27.41
C ILE A 91 -18.95 12.44 27.60
N SER A 92 -19.77 11.47 28.00
CA SER A 92 -19.37 10.07 28.18
C SER A 92 -19.55 9.29 26.89
N MET A 93 -18.44 8.93 26.25
CA MET A 93 -18.42 8.17 24.99
C MET A 93 -18.69 6.65 25.16
N MET A 94 -19.02 6.17 26.37
CA MET A 94 -19.07 4.75 26.75
C MET A 94 -20.04 3.86 25.94
N ASN A 95 -20.95 4.44 25.16
CA ASN A 95 -21.83 3.68 24.24
C ASN A 95 -21.12 3.29 22.92
N PHE A 96 -20.01 3.93 22.57
CA PHE A 96 -19.29 3.70 21.31
C PHE A 96 -18.31 2.53 21.46
N LYS A 97 -18.87 1.31 21.41
CA LYS A 97 -18.19 0.04 21.69
C LYS A 97 -18.28 -1.01 20.58
N ASP A 98 -18.97 -0.74 19.48
CA ASP A 98 -19.18 -1.71 18.41
C ASP A 98 -17.84 -2.24 17.86
N ILE A 99 -17.76 -3.56 17.60
CA ILE A 99 -16.57 -4.20 17.06
C ILE A 99 -16.98 -5.07 15.86
N SER A 100 -16.27 -4.93 14.75
CA SER A 100 -16.38 -5.78 13.56
C SER A 100 -15.01 -6.12 12.99
N TYR A 101 -14.93 -7.21 12.22
CA TYR A 101 -13.71 -7.68 11.58
C TYR A 101 -13.99 -8.17 10.16
N ASP A 102 -13.16 -7.75 9.21
CA ASP A 102 -13.16 -8.21 7.82
C ASP A 102 -12.00 -9.23 7.66
N PRO A 103 -12.30 -10.56 7.59
CA PRO A 103 -11.27 -11.60 7.51
C PRO A 103 -10.59 -11.68 6.14
N VAL A 104 -11.11 -11.01 5.11
CA VAL A 104 -10.49 -10.95 3.77
C VAL A 104 -9.48 -9.80 3.72
N LYS A 105 -9.84 -8.63 4.27
CA LYS A 105 -8.96 -7.45 4.31
C LYS A 105 -8.00 -7.44 5.51
N LYS A 106 -8.25 -8.29 6.51
CA LYS A 106 -7.55 -8.31 7.81
C LYS A 106 -7.63 -6.95 8.53
N ILE A 107 -8.82 -6.36 8.56
CA ILE A 107 -9.10 -5.07 9.21
C ILE A 107 -10.17 -5.25 10.28
N ALA A 108 -9.88 -4.83 11.51
CA ALA A 108 -10.86 -4.69 12.58
C ALA A 108 -11.34 -3.23 12.66
N THR A 109 -12.66 -3.02 12.72
CA THR A 109 -13.25 -1.71 13.03
C THR A 109 -13.76 -1.72 14.47
N VAL A 110 -13.28 -0.79 15.28
CA VAL A 110 -13.38 -0.84 16.74
C VAL A 110 -13.91 0.49 17.28
N GLY A 111 -14.98 0.47 18.06
CA GLY A 111 -15.56 1.63 18.72
C GLY A 111 -14.57 2.29 19.69
N ALA A 112 -14.56 3.62 19.73
CA ALA A 112 -13.56 4.43 20.44
C ALA A 112 -13.36 4.05 21.92
N THR A 113 -14.42 3.56 22.58
CA THR A 113 -14.43 3.20 24.01
C THR A 113 -14.57 1.71 24.27
N ALA A 114 -14.53 0.86 23.23
CA ALA A 114 -14.27 -0.55 23.41
C ALA A 114 -12.95 -0.69 24.19
N THR A 115 -12.95 -1.50 25.23
CA THR A 115 -11.76 -1.80 26.00
C THR A 115 -10.93 -2.85 25.29
N TRP A 116 -9.61 -2.85 25.49
CA TRP A 116 -8.74 -3.85 24.85
C TRP A 116 -9.11 -5.29 25.21
N SER A 117 -9.67 -5.55 26.41
CA SER A 117 -10.24 -6.86 26.77
C SER A 117 -11.46 -7.25 25.93
N GLU A 118 -12.36 -6.29 25.62
CA GLU A 118 -13.49 -6.51 24.70
C GLU A 118 -12.99 -6.79 23.27
N VAL A 119 -11.95 -6.08 22.80
CA VAL A 119 -11.34 -6.29 21.47
C VAL A 119 -10.72 -7.67 21.32
N VAL A 120 -9.85 -8.10 22.24
CA VAL A 120 -9.21 -9.43 22.14
C VAL A 120 -10.22 -10.55 22.32
N THR A 121 -11.25 -10.36 23.16
CA THR A 121 -12.33 -11.34 23.31
C THR A 121 -13.20 -11.44 22.05
N TYR A 122 -13.35 -10.35 21.29
CA TYR A 122 -14.00 -10.39 19.98
C TYR A 122 -13.12 -11.12 18.96
N MET A 123 -11.84 -10.76 18.83
CA MET A 123 -10.90 -11.38 17.88
C MET A 123 -10.76 -12.90 18.11
N ASP A 124 -10.51 -13.32 19.36
CA ASP A 124 -10.44 -14.72 19.81
C ASP A 124 -11.68 -15.54 19.40
N LYS A 125 -12.85 -14.91 19.33
CA LYS A 125 -14.10 -15.55 18.92
C LYS A 125 -14.30 -15.64 17.40
N VAL A 126 -13.78 -14.69 16.62
CA VAL A 126 -14.06 -14.60 15.17
C VAL A 126 -12.93 -15.14 14.29
N ASP A 127 -11.68 -14.98 14.71
CA ASP A 127 -10.47 -15.40 13.98
C ASP A 127 -9.29 -15.50 14.97
N PRO A 128 -9.19 -16.60 15.75
CA PRO A 128 -8.23 -16.72 16.85
C PRO A 128 -6.76 -16.77 16.40
N GLU A 129 -6.50 -17.01 15.12
CA GLU A 129 -5.15 -16.96 14.52
C GLU A 129 -4.71 -15.53 14.17
N TYR A 130 -5.56 -14.52 14.40
CA TYR A 130 -5.28 -13.12 14.09
C TYR A 130 -5.50 -12.21 15.32
N SER A 131 -4.64 -11.21 15.48
CA SER A 131 -4.78 -10.16 16.49
C SER A 131 -4.40 -8.79 15.96
N VAL A 132 -5.12 -7.77 16.43
CA VAL A 132 -4.65 -6.38 16.31
C VAL A 132 -3.58 -6.10 17.37
N PRO A 133 -2.68 -5.13 17.17
CA PRO A 133 -1.79 -4.65 18.23
C PRO A 133 -2.59 -4.17 19.45
N VAL A 134 -2.49 -4.90 20.56
CA VAL A 134 -3.29 -4.68 21.78
C VAL A 134 -2.50 -3.89 22.81
N ALA A 135 -3.10 -2.85 23.41
CA ALA A 135 -2.43 -2.16 24.50
C ALA A 135 -2.35 -3.04 25.77
N ARG A 136 -1.28 -2.88 26.54
CA ARG A 136 -0.95 -3.76 27.68
C ARG A 136 -1.94 -3.69 28.83
N THR A 137 -2.64 -2.57 29.00
CA THR A 137 -3.73 -2.45 29.98
C THR A 137 -5.07 -2.85 29.34
N PRO A 138 -5.71 -3.97 29.76
CA PRO A 138 -6.97 -4.44 29.19
C PRO A 138 -8.15 -3.47 29.35
N ALA A 139 -8.14 -2.66 30.41
CA ALA A 139 -9.31 -1.91 30.89
C ALA A 139 -9.36 -0.43 30.42
N ILE A 140 -8.49 -0.02 29.49
CA ILE A 140 -8.57 1.29 28.82
C ILE A 140 -9.24 1.16 27.46
N GLY A 141 -9.92 2.23 27.05
CA GLY A 141 -10.55 2.38 25.74
C GLY A 141 -9.51 2.53 24.63
N VAL A 142 -9.82 1.96 23.48
CA VAL A 142 -8.96 1.89 22.29
C VAL A 142 -8.47 3.26 21.83
N ALA A 143 -9.36 4.24 21.65
CA ALA A 143 -8.96 5.59 21.25
C ALA A 143 -8.06 6.27 22.29
N GLY A 144 -8.32 6.05 23.59
CA GLY A 144 -7.51 6.59 24.67
C GLY A 144 -6.06 6.09 24.67
N ALA A 145 -5.83 4.84 24.24
CA ALA A 145 -4.49 4.30 24.05
C ALA A 145 -3.82 4.85 22.78
N ILE A 146 -4.49 4.73 21.63
CA ILE A 146 -3.93 5.06 20.29
C ILE A 146 -3.55 6.53 20.19
N LEU A 147 -4.42 7.44 20.65
CA LEU A 147 -4.13 8.88 20.62
C LEU A 147 -2.87 9.24 21.39
N ASN A 148 -2.39 8.40 22.30
CA ASN A 148 -1.21 8.64 23.13
C ASN A 148 -0.09 7.63 22.83
N GLY A 149 0.12 7.31 21.55
CA GLY A 149 1.11 6.36 21.07
C GLY A 149 0.55 4.93 21.03
N GLY A 150 0.04 4.45 22.15
CA GLY A 150 -0.51 3.09 22.27
C GLY A 150 0.60 2.06 22.18
N ILE A 151 1.25 1.76 23.31
CA ILE A 151 2.28 0.72 23.39
C ILE A 151 1.62 -0.65 23.58
N SER A 152 2.07 -1.63 22.79
CA SER A 152 1.51 -2.98 22.72
C SER A 152 2.46 -4.05 23.25
N TRP A 153 1.92 -5.24 23.51
CA TRP A 153 2.68 -6.49 23.56
C TRP A 153 3.43 -6.78 22.25
N MET A 154 2.88 -6.35 21.12
CA MET A 154 3.39 -6.61 19.77
C MET A 154 4.24 -5.45 19.21
N SER A 155 4.56 -4.43 20.02
CA SER A 155 5.23 -3.21 19.53
C SER A 155 6.71 -3.36 19.20
N THR A 156 7.31 -4.46 19.65
CA THR A 156 8.65 -4.91 19.27
C THR A 156 8.69 -5.45 17.83
N GLU A 157 7.59 -6.02 17.34
CA GLU A 157 7.46 -6.51 15.96
C GLU A 157 6.89 -5.45 15.01
N TYR A 158 5.76 -4.82 15.40
CA TYR A 158 4.94 -3.99 14.50
C TYR A 158 4.90 -2.50 14.87
N GLY A 159 5.68 -2.07 15.88
CA GLY A 159 5.68 -0.68 16.34
C GLY A 159 4.47 -0.30 17.21
N CYS A 160 4.28 1.00 17.45
CA CYS A 160 3.18 1.52 18.26
C CYS A 160 1.82 1.30 17.56
N ILE A 161 0.75 1.16 18.33
CA ILE A 161 -0.61 0.96 17.79
C ILE A 161 -1.01 2.17 16.93
N CYS A 162 -0.54 3.38 17.25
CA CYS A 162 -0.78 4.58 16.45
C CYS A 162 -0.03 4.65 15.11
N ASP A 163 0.92 3.75 14.84
CA ASP A 163 1.73 3.81 13.62
C ASP A 163 0.89 3.49 12.37
N PRO A 164 1.27 4.01 11.18
CA PRO A 164 0.47 3.87 9.95
C PRO A 164 0.18 2.41 9.56
N VAL A 165 1.12 1.50 9.84
CA VAL A 165 1.00 0.06 9.60
C VAL A 165 -0.12 -0.59 10.41
N ASN A 166 -0.45 -0.02 11.57
CA ASN A 166 -1.42 -0.55 12.53
C ASN A 166 -2.73 0.25 12.54
N PHE A 167 -2.65 1.59 12.52
CA PHE A 167 -3.78 2.51 12.58
C PHE A 167 -4.07 3.13 11.21
N LEU A 168 -5.07 2.55 10.54
CA LEU A 168 -5.34 2.74 9.12
C LEU A 168 -6.24 3.97 8.84
N ASP A 169 -7.33 4.11 9.58
CA ASP A 169 -8.30 5.22 9.43
C ASP A 169 -9.19 5.35 10.68
N VAL A 170 -9.97 6.43 10.78
CA VAL A 170 -10.79 6.76 11.96
C VAL A 170 -12.00 7.62 11.61
N GLU A 171 -13.16 7.28 12.19
CA GLU A 171 -14.40 8.07 12.13
C GLU A 171 -14.35 9.17 13.21
N VAL A 172 -14.49 10.42 12.80
CA VAL A 172 -14.31 11.61 13.66
C VAL A 172 -15.50 12.55 13.55
N VAL A 173 -16.05 12.98 14.69
CA VAL A 173 -16.96 14.11 14.80
C VAL A 173 -16.16 15.38 15.09
N LYS A 174 -16.15 16.32 14.15
CA LYS A 174 -15.47 17.63 14.27
C LYS A 174 -16.32 18.61 15.10
N TYR A 175 -15.73 19.74 15.50
CA TYR A 175 -16.34 20.67 16.47
C TYR A 175 -17.59 21.40 15.97
N ASP A 176 -17.77 21.49 14.66
CA ASP A 176 -19.00 21.94 14.00
C ASP A 176 -20.11 20.87 13.97
N GLY A 177 -19.83 19.66 14.49
CA GLY A 177 -20.71 18.50 14.43
C GLY A 177 -20.75 17.85 13.03
N THR A 178 -19.75 18.04 12.18
CA THR A 178 -19.60 17.26 10.94
C THR A 178 -18.89 15.94 11.22
N VAL A 179 -19.30 14.87 10.51
CA VAL A 179 -18.72 13.53 10.63
C VAL A 179 -17.86 13.25 9.42
N VAL A 180 -16.60 12.88 9.62
CA VAL A 180 -15.64 12.56 8.55
C VAL A 180 -14.90 11.25 8.84
N MET A 181 -14.46 10.56 7.79
CA MET A 181 -13.32 9.63 7.93
C MET A 181 -12.05 10.47 7.79
N ALA A 182 -11.11 10.33 8.72
CA ALA A 182 -9.92 11.19 8.74
C ALA A 182 -8.99 10.97 7.54
N SER A 183 -9.06 9.83 6.85
CA SER A 183 -8.42 9.63 5.53
C SER A 183 -8.80 10.68 4.47
N GLN A 184 -9.94 11.37 4.63
CA GLN A 184 -10.36 12.48 3.75
C GLN A 184 -9.63 13.80 4.06
N GLU A 185 -9.02 13.91 5.24
CA GLU A 185 -8.31 15.08 5.77
C GLU A 185 -6.94 14.59 6.32
N PRO A 186 -5.91 14.36 5.48
CA PRO A 186 -4.69 13.63 5.89
C PRO A 186 -4.00 14.18 7.14
N ASP A 187 -3.97 15.51 7.32
CA ASP A 187 -3.42 16.14 8.53
C ASP A 187 -4.24 15.84 9.80
N LEU A 188 -5.55 15.63 9.69
CA LEU A 188 -6.40 15.17 10.80
C LEU A 188 -6.02 13.73 11.17
N LEU A 189 -5.92 12.82 10.20
CA LEU A 189 -5.50 11.43 10.46
C LEU A 189 -4.11 11.38 11.10
N TRP A 190 -3.15 12.11 10.53
CA TRP A 190 -1.80 12.28 11.07
C TRP A 190 -1.82 12.80 12.51
N SER A 191 -2.61 13.85 12.81
CA SER A 191 -2.68 14.42 14.17
C SER A 191 -3.14 13.39 15.19
N LEU A 192 -4.06 12.49 14.82
CA LEU A 192 -4.59 11.46 15.71
C LEU A 192 -3.58 10.32 15.97
N ARG A 193 -2.46 10.25 15.22
CA ARG A 193 -1.35 9.31 15.46
C ARG A 193 -0.39 9.79 16.56
N GLY A 194 -0.88 9.91 17.80
CA GLY A 194 -0.03 10.10 18.99
C GLY A 194 0.03 11.51 19.61
N SER A 195 -0.68 12.51 19.09
CA SER A 195 -0.68 13.89 19.66
C SER A 195 -1.54 14.09 20.91
N GLY A 196 -2.23 13.05 21.37
CA GLY A 196 -3.33 13.14 22.32
C GLY A 196 -4.66 13.45 21.63
N GLY A 197 -5.62 13.95 22.42
CA GLY A 197 -6.92 14.39 21.90
C GLY A 197 -6.91 15.85 21.44
N GLY A 198 -8.09 16.36 21.08
CA GLY A 198 -8.27 17.78 20.75
C GLY A 198 -8.01 18.13 19.29
N PHE A 199 -8.53 17.29 18.38
CA PHE A 199 -8.69 17.55 16.94
C PHE A 199 -10.08 17.12 16.41
N GLY A 200 -10.98 16.73 17.32
CA GLY A 200 -12.27 16.10 17.05
C GLY A 200 -12.59 15.04 18.12
N ILE A 201 -13.71 14.33 17.95
CA ILE A 201 -14.09 13.18 18.78
C ILE A 201 -14.09 11.93 17.93
N ILE A 202 -13.22 10.98 18.25
CA ILE A 202 -13.21 9.65 17.62
C ILE A 202 -14.44 8.86 18.06
N THR A 203 -15.14 8.25 17.10
CA THR A 203 -16.24 7.30 17.33
C THR A 203 -15.84 5.87 17.02
N LYS A 204 -15.04 5.65 15.96
CA LYS A 204 -14.54 4.32 15.53
C LYS A 204 -13.13 4.41 14.95
N VAL A 205 -12.34 3.37 15.13
CA VAL A 205 -10.94 3.21 14.70
C VAL A 205 -10.84 1.99 13.77
N MET A 206 -10.10 2.08 12.67
CA MET A 206 -9.79 0.95 11.79
C MET A 206 -8.35 0.49 12.02
N LEU A 207 -8.18 -0.76 12.43
CA LEU A 207 -6.91 -1.37 12.81
C LEU A 207 -6.56 -2.55 11.90
N ARG A 208 -5.27 -2.70 11.58
CA ARG A 208 -4.75 -3.90 10.93
C ARG A 208 -4.68 -5.06 11.92
N ALA A 209 -5.17 -6.23 11.51
CA ALA A 209 -4.98 -7.48 12.23
C ALA A 209 -3.83 -8.26 11.58
N HIS A 210 -2.90 -8.73 12.41
CA HIS A 210 -1.74 -9.53 12.00
C HIS A 210 -1.97 -10.99 12.37
N GLN A 211 -1.44 -11.93 11.59
CA GLN A 211 -1.46 -13.34 11.96
C GLN A 211 -0.58 -13.55 13.20
N TYR A 212 -1.05 -14.30 14.19
CA TYR A 212 -0.38 -14.39 15.48
C TYR A 212 -0.55 -15.75 16.17
N PRO A 213 0.49 -16.29 16.82
CA PRO A 213 0.43 -17.57 17.53
C PRO A 213 -0.61 -17.59 18.66
N THR A 214 -1.15 -18.78 18.89
CA THR A 214 -2.15 -19.07 19.95
C THR A 214 -1.55 -19.77 21.17
N ASP A 215 -0.25 -20.07 21.10
CA ASP A 215 0.57 -20.81 22.07
C ASP A 215 1.68 -19.94 22.68
N ILE A 216 1.41 -18.64 22.85
CA ILE A 216 2.25 -17.66 23.53
C ILE A 216 2.52 -18.13 24.98
N TRP A 217 3.78 -18.19 25.38
CA TRP A 217 4.14 -18.39 26.77
C TRP A 217 4.24 -17.04 27.48
N SER A 218 3.43 -16.85 28.52
CA SER A 218 3.33 -15.57 29.21
C SER A 218 2.91 -15.75 30.66
N GLY A 219 3.27 -14.81 31.51
CA GLY A 219 2.72 -14.70 32.86
C GLY A 219 3.65 -14.02 33.84
N LEU A 220 3.33 -14.19 35.12
CA LEU A 220 4.06 -13.55 36.21
C LEU A 220 5.12 -14.49 36.76
N VAL A 221 6.35 -13.98 36.90
CA VAL A 221 7.41 -14.60 37.70
C VAL A 221 7.73 -13.65 38.84
N MET A 222 7.54 -14.11 40.07
CA MET A 222 7.79 -13.33 41.29
C MET A 222 9.13 -13.76 41.89
N VAL A 223 10.06 -12.84 42.08
CA VAL A 223 11.40 -13.14 42.64
C VAL A 223 11.60 -12.37 43.96
N PRO A 224 12.09 -13.02 45.05
CA PRO A 224 12.33 -12.34 46.32
C PRO A 224 13.29 -11.16 46.18
N ARG A 225 12.92 -9.98 46.71
CA ARG A 225 13.65 -8.71 46.54
C ARG A 225 15.15 -8.73 46.89
N LYS A 226 15.59 -9.68 47.72
CA LYS A 226 17.03 -9.90 48.01
C LYS A 226 17.90 -10.14 46.76
N TRP A 227 17.30 -10.65 45.67
CA TRP A 227 17.99 -10.92 44.40
C TRP A 227 18.07 -9.68 43.48
N LEU A 228 17.42 -8.57 43.83
CA LEU A 228 17.31 -7.37 42.97
C LEU A 228 18.66 -6.85 42.43
N PRO A 229 19.77 -6.78 43.20
CA PRO A 229 21.05 -6.35 42.66
C PRO A 229 21.59 -7.25 41.54
N GLN A 230 21.37 -8.56 41.63
CA GLN A 230 21.79 -9.52 40.60
C GLN A 230 20.83 -9.51 39.40
N LEU A 231 19.53 -9.35 39.66
CA LEU A 231 18.53 -9.18 38.60
C LEU A 231 18.77 -7.91 37.78
N ILE A 232 19.24 -6.81 38.38
CA ILE A 232 19.60 -5.59 37.65
C ILE A 232 20.75 -5.87 36.67
N ASP A 233 21.79 -6.56 37.12
CA ASP A 233 22.92 -6.92 36.28
C ASP A 233 22.50 -7.83 35.11
N GLU A 234 21.73 -8.87 35.40
CA GLU A 234 21.20 -9.83 34.43
C GLU A 234 20.15 -9.21 33.49
N MET A 235 19.39 -8.20 33.93
CA MET A 235 18.47 -7.44 33.07
C MET A 235 19.21 -6.62 32.02
N VAL A 236 20.33 -5.99 32.39
CA VAL A 236 21.14 -5.22 31.42
C VAL A 236 21.74 -6.18 30.39
N GLU A 237 22.32 -7.29 30.85
CA GLU A 237 22.84 -8.34 29.97
C GLU A 237 21.74 -8.93 29.08
N PHE A 238 20.55 -9.21 29.61
CA PHE A 238 19.40 -9.72 28.84
C PHE A 238 18.92 -8.70 27.80
N ASN A 239 18.72 -7.43 28.17
CA ASN A 239 18.30 -6.36 27.26
C ASN A 239 19.31 -6.12 26.12
N HIS A 240 20.61 -6.29 26.37
CA HIS A 240 21.66 -6.19 25.35
C HIS A 240 21.83 -7.47 24.52
N SER A 241 21.40 -8.64 25.01
CA SER A 241 21.58 -9.94 24.35
C SER A 241 20.37 -10.49 23.62
N VAL A 242 19.14 -10.07 23.96
CA VAL A 242 17.93 -10.52 23.27
C VAL A 242 17.91 -10.02 21.82
N PRO A 243 17.77 -10.91 20.82
CA PRO A 243 17.65 -10.51 19.42
C PRO A 243 16.25 -10.68 18.82
N HIS A 244 15.31 -11.31 19.55
CA HIS A 244 14.07 -11.79 18.96
C HIS A 244 12.89 -10.85 19.24
N PRO A 245 12.23 -10.27 18.21
CA PRO A 245 11.19 -9.25 18.42
C PRO A 245 9.92 -9.78 19.12
N LYS A 246 9.59 -11.07 18.96
CA LYS A 246 8.51 -11.76 19.69
C LYS A 246 8.69 -11.89 21.23
N ILE A 247 9.78 -11.37 21.78
CA ILE A 247 10.08 -11.44 23.22
C ILE A 247 10.04 -10.04 23.82
N THR A 248 9.32 -9.89 24.92
CA THR A 248 9.33 -8.68 25.73
C THR A 248 8.99 -9.04 27.17
N TYR A 249 9.28 -8.13 28.08
CA TYR A 249 8.79 -8.22 29.44
C TYR A 249 8.60 -6.81 30.00
N PHE A 250 7.94 -6.74 31.14
CA PHE A 250 8.09 -5.60 32.02
C PHE A 250 8.30 -6.07 33.45
N MET A 251 9.14 -5.34 34.17
CA MET A 251 9.43 -5.59 35.58
C MET A 251 8.85 -4.45 36.41
N TYR A 252 8.32 -4.76 37.59
CA TYR A 252 7.93 -3.74 38.55
C TYR A 252 8.22 -4.16 39.98
N LEU A 253 8.57 -3.17 40.79
CA LEU A 253 8.67 -3.33 42.23
C LEU A 253 7.29 -3.10 42.83
N LEU A 254 6.81 -4.09 43.58
CA LEU A 254 5.52 -4.03 44.26
C LEU A 254 5.70 -4.42 45.73
N PRO A 255 5.29 -3.57 46.69
CA PRO A 255 5.31 -3.94 48.10
C PRO A 255 4.27 -5.03 48.36
N GLU A 256 4.57 -5.93 49.31
CA GLU A 256 3.77 -7.15 49.59
C GLU A 256 2.26 -6.88 49.67
N ARG A 257 1.88 -5.79 50.37
CA ARG A 257 0.48 -5.40 50.59
C ARG A 257 -0.31 -5.10 49.31
N LEU A 258 0.35 -4.83 48.19
CA LEU A 258 -0.28 -4.61 46.89
C LEU A 258 -0.38 -5.88 46.04
N LEU A 259 0.23 -7.02 46.43
CA LEU A 259 0.20 -8.24 45.62
C LEU A 259 -1.23 -8.71 45.29
N HIS A 260 -2.18 -8.49 46.21
CA HIS A 260 -3.60 -8.77 46.01
C HIS A 260 -4.28 -7.96 44.89
N THR A 261 -3.66 -6.88 44.39
CA THR A 261 -4.19 -6.11 43.25
C THR A 261 -3.88 -6.76 41.89
N ILE A 262 -3.03 -7.79 41.88
CA ILE A 262 -2.54 -8.48 40.68
C ILE A 262 -2.80 -9.98 40.77
N LEU A 263 -2.56 -10.60 41.93
CA LEU A 263 -2.78 -12.03 42.16
C LEU A 263 -4.24 -12.35 42.44
N GLU A 264 -4.75 -13.45 41.86
CA GLU A 264 -6.11 -13.96 42.09
C GLU A 264 -6.28 -14.69 43.44
N GLN A 265 -5.18 -15.00 44.13
CA GLN A 265 -5.14 -15.70 45.42
C GLN A 265 -3.99 -15.11 46.27
N GLU A 266 -4.21 -14.99 47.58
CA GLU A 266 -3.17 -14.56 48.53
C GLU A 266 -2.04 -15.61 48.61
N GLU A 267 -0.80 -15.16 48.47
CA GLU A 267 0.40 -15.97 48.71
C GLU A 267 1.00 -15.54 50.06
N PRO A 268 0.79 -16.31 51.16
CA PRO A 268 1.39 -16.00 52.44
C PRO A 268 2.92 -16.11 52.37
N ASP A 269 3.61 -15.19 53.04
CA ASP A 269 5.08 -15.09 53.13
C ASP A 269 5.82 -14.71 51.81
N ALA A 270 5.13 -14.10 50.83
CA ALA A 270 5.75 -13.62 49.59
C ALA A 270 6.73 -12.44 49.82
N GLY A 271 6.45 -11.57 50.80
CA GLY A 271 7.26 -10.38 51.09
C GLY A 271 7.29 -9.35 49.95
N ASP A 272 8.22 -8.40 50.06
CA ASP A 272 8.55 -7.54 48.92
C ASP A 272 9.16 -8.38 47.79
N ALA A 273 8.55 -8.30 46.61
CA ALA A 273 8.95 -9.08 45.44
C ALA A 273 9.25 -8.18 44.22
N VAL A 274 10.19 -8.64 43.40
CA VAL A 274 10.39 -8.14 42.03
C VAL A 274 9.49 -8.97 41.13
N ILE A 275 8.55 -8.34 40.42
CA ILE A 275 7.61 -9.05 39.57
C ILE A 275 7.95 -8.80 38.11
N PHE A 276 8.21 -9.88 37.38
CA PHE A 276 8.39 -9.87 35.93
C PHE A 276 7.10 -10.37 35.29
N HIS A 277 6.50 -9.58 34.41
CA HIS A 277 5.52 -10.08 33.45
C HIS A 277 6.28 -10.42 32.18
N VAL A 278 6.60 -11.71 32.00
CA VAL A 278 7.34 -12.24 30.86
C VAL A 278 6.39 -12.61 29.73
N TYR A 279 6.86 -12.44 28.49
CA TYR A 279 6.10 -12.71 27.27
C TYR A 279 7.05 -13.25 26.19
N ASP A 280 6.70 -14.40 25.62
CA ASP A 280 7.40 -15.01 24.49
C ASP A 280 6.38 -15.68 23.55
N ALA A 281 6.25 -15.14 22.33
CA ALA A 281 5.35 -15.69 21.31
C ALA A 281 5.94 -16.84 20.47
N LEU A 282 7.13 -17.35 20.80
CA LEU A 282 7.71 -18.59 20.27
C LEU A 282 7.37 -19.83 21.12
N GLY A 283 6.63 -19.62 22.21
CA GLY A 283 6.12 -20.68 23.07
C GLY A 283 7.06 -21.14 24.19
N GLU A 284 6.56 -22.04 25.02
CA GLU A 284 7.08 -22.31 26.37
C GLU A 284 8.55 -22.74 26.41
N LYS A 285 9.00 -23.56 25.45
CA LYS A 285 10.39 -24.03 25.42
C LYS A 285 11.37 -22.87 25.21
N HIS A 286 11.00 -21.90 24.38
CA HIS A 286 11.85 -20.74 24.10
C HIS A 286 11.83 -19.78 25.30
N GLY A 287 10.65 -19.41 25.77
CA GLY A 287 10.48 -18.46 26.87
C GLY A 287 11.13 -18.92 28.17
N ARG A 288 11.00 -20.21 28.53
CA ARG A 288 11.67 -20.77 29.72
C ARG A 288 13.19 -20.76 29.62
N ALA A 289 13.74 -20.92 28.41
CA ALA A 289 15.19 -20.84 28.21
C ALA A 289 15.65 -19.37 28.32
N ALA A 290 14.96 -18.45 27.63
CA ALA A 290 15.27 -17.02 27.62
C ALA A 290 15.20 -16.39 29.02
N PHE A 291 14.16 -16.70 29.81
CA PHE A 291 13.95 -16.15 31.16
C PHE A 291 14.45 -17.05 32.30
N SER A 292 15.33 -18.02 32.00
CA SER A 292 15.97 -18.90 33.00
C SER A 292 16.64 -18.11 34.14
N TRP A 293 17.28 -16.98 33.82
CA TRP A 293 17.88 -16.07 34.80
C TRP A 293 16.87 -15.49 35.82
N VAL A 294 15.58 -15.41 35.49
CA VAL A 294 14.51 -15.06 36.46
C VAL A 294 13.98 -16.32 37.16
N LEU A 295 13.68 -17.36 36.38
CA LEU A 295 13.01 -18.59 36.83
C LEU A 295 13.84 -19.43 37.82
N ASP A 296 15.15 -19.49 37.63
CA ASP A 296 16.05 -20.34 38.42
C ASP A 296 16.46 -19.69 39.76
N LYS A 297 15.98 -18.48 40.08
CA LYS A 297 16.34 -17.77 41.31
C LYS A 297 15.76 -18.49 42.54
N PRO A 298 16.57 -18.80 43.57
CA PRO A 298 16.07 -19.49 44.76
C PRO A 298 14.95 -18.71 45.48
N GLY A 299 13.76 -19.29 45.44
CA GLY A 299 12.51 -18.71 45.97
C GLY A 299 11.66 -17.99 44.93
N ALA A 300 11.98 -18.08 43.63
CA ALA A 300 11.11 -17.60 42.57
C ALA A 300 9.80 -18.41 42.49
N ILE A 301 8.69 -17.73 42.23
CA ILE A 301 7.37 -18.33 42.02
C ILE A 301 7.00 -18.11 40.55
N ASP A 302 6.95 -19.20 39.79
CA ASP A 302 6.54 -19.22 38.40
C ASP A 302 5.01 -19.39 38.28
N ARG A 303 4.33 -18.40 37.69
CA ARG A 303 2.91 -18.43 37.31
C ARG A 303 2.72 -18.22 35.80
N THR A 304 3.71 -18.59 34.99
CA THR A 304 3.62 -18.58 33.52
C THR A 304 2.78 -19.72 32.98
N ARG A 305 2.19 -19.52 31.79
CA ARG A 305 1.36 -20.51 31.10
C ARG A 305 1.41 -20.30 29.59
N ILE A 306 1.17 -21.38 28.83
CA ILE A 306 0.83 -21.28 27.41
C ILE A 306 -0.60 -20.73 27.28
N THR A 307 -0.78 -19.71 26.43
CA THR A 307 -2.06 -19.05 26.20
C THR A 307 -2.04 -18.23 24.90
N ASN A 308 -3.15 -17.60 24.53
CA ASN A 308 -3.23 -16.72 23.36
C ASN A 308 -3.25 -15.23 23.77
N MET A 309 -3.29 -14.31 22.79
CA MET A 309 -3.25 -12.87 23.06
C MET A 309 -4.33 -12.39 24.06
N LYS A 310 -5.54 -12.97 24.00
CA LYS A 310 -6.58 -12.72 24.99
C LYS A 310 -6.14 -13.14 26.40
N GLY A 311 -5.56 -14.33 26.54
CA GLY A 311 -5.09 -14.86 27.81
C GLY A 311 -3.88 -14.13 28.41
N VAL A 312 -3.04 -13.49 27.58
CA VAL A 312 -1.99 -12.54 27.97
C VAL A 312 -2.61 -11.26 28.55
N VAL A 313 -3.52 -10.66 27.79
CA VAL A 313 -4.17 -9.38 28.12
C VAL A 313 -5.05 -9.51 29.38
N ASP A 314 -5.68 -10.66 29.58
CA ASP A 314 -6.48 -10.95 30.78
C ASP A 314 -5.64 -11.02 32.08
N MET A 315 -4.32 -11.26 32.02
CA MET A 315 -3.44 -11.27 33.20
C MET A 315 -3.31 -9.89 33.88
N GLN A 316 -3.68 -8.80 33.18
CA GLN A 316 -3.66 -7.44 33.71
C GLN A 316 -5.06 -6.90 34.04
N ARG A 317 -6.11 -7.74 34.01
CA ARG A 317 -7.50 -7.32 34.19
C ARG A 317 -7.76 -6.66 35.55
N ASN A 318 -7.07 -7.11 36.61
CA ASN A 318 -7.23 -6.59 37.97
C ASN A 318 -6.70 -5.15 38.15
N ALA A 319 -5.89 -4.62 37.23
CA ALA A 319 -5.47 -3.21 37.26
C ALA A 319 -6.65 -2.22 37.22
N ALA A 320 -7.81 -2.64 36.70
CA ALA A 320 -9.05 -1.85 36.73
C ALA A 320 -9.53 -1.53 38.15
N VAL A 321 -9.18 -2.35 39.15
CA VAL A 321 -9.63 -2.23 40.55
C VAL A 321 -9.09 -0.97 41.24
N LEU A 322 -8.03 -0.35 40.70
CA LEU A 322 -7.40 0.87 41.22
C LEU A 322 -8.16 2.16 40.84
N ARG A 323 -9.03 2.10 39.82
CA ARG A 323 -9.82 3.25 39.34
C ARG A 323 -10.60 3.90 40.48
N GLY A 324 -10.48 5.22 40.60
CA GLY A 324 -11.23 6.03 41.56
C GLY A 324 -10.80 5.88 43.04
N LYS A 325 -9.78 5.06 43.36
CA LYS A 325 -9.40 4.76 44.76
C LYS A 325 -8.17 5.50 45.27
N MET A 326 -7.32 5.99 44.37
CA MET A 326 -6.04 6.61 44.72
C MET A 326 -5.89 7.95 44.02
N LYS A 327 -5.10 8.85 44.62
CA LYS A 327 -4.52 9.98 43.90
C LYS A 327 -3.22 9.50 43.28
N THR A 328 -3.06 9.66 41.97
CA THR A 328 -1.89 9.12 41.24
C THR A 328 -1.38 10.12 40.20
N LEU A 329 -0.06 10.26 40.12
CA LEU A 329 0.67 10.99 39.07
C LEU A 329 1.73 10.08 38.44
N TYR A 330 2.08 10.39 37.19
CA TYR A 330 2.97 9.57 36.36
C TYR A 330 4.13 10.42 35.85
N ALA A 331 5.34 9.87 35.89
CA ALA A 331 6.52 10.40 35.20
C ALA A 331 7.05 9.32 34.23
N PRO A 332 6.54 9.26 32.98
CA PRO A 332 7.02 8.33 31.97
C PRO A 332 8.26 8.88 31.27
N MET A 333 9.29 8.04 31.14
CA MET A 333 10.53 8.32 30.43
C MET A 333 10.76 7.20 29.42
N ALA A 334 10.60 7.51 28.13
CA ALA A 334 11.09 6.66 27.06
C ALA A 334 12.62 6.86 26.95
N LEU A 335 13.37 5.76 26.91
CA LEU A 335 14.82 5.74 27.03
C LEU A 335 15.46 4.96 25.87
N PRO A 336 16.62 5.40 25.33
CA PRO A 336 17.32 4.64 24.30
C PRO A 336 17.90 3.31 24.77
N ASP A 337 18.39 3.29 26.01
CA ASP A 337 18.95 2.13 26.70
C ASP A 337 18.68 2.28 28.21
N VAL A 338 18.70 1.18 28.95
CA VAL A 338 18.51 1.14 30.41
C VAL A 338 19.66 0.38 31.04
N ASP A 339 20.63 1.14 31.55
CA ASP A 339 21.83 0.61 32.17
C ASP A 339 21.70 0.41 33.70
N ARG A 340 22.71 -0.28 34.24
CA ARG A 340 22.85 -0.61 35.66
C ARG A 340 22.67 0.59 36.58
N ASP A 341 23.26 1.74 36.24
CA ASP A 341 23.20 2.92 37.09
C ASP A 341 21.82 3.58 37.08
N THR A 342 21.15 3.62 35.93
CA THR A 342 19.76 4.11 35.81
C THR A 342 18.78 3.21 36.57
N LEU A 343 18.93 1.88 36.47
CA LEU A 343 18.15 0.92 37.26
C LEU A 343 18.38 1.12 38.76
N ASN A 344 19.64 1.19 39.20
CA ASN A 344 19.98 1.39 40.62
C ASN A 344 19.44 2.73 41.15
N ARG A 345 19.55 3.84 40.40
CA ARG A 345 18.97 5.13 40.80
C ARG A 345 17.44 5.08 40.87
N ALA A 346 16.76 4.42 39.94
CA ALA A 346 15.30 4.26 39.97
C ALA A 346 14.83 3.46 41.21
N VAL A 347 15.54 2.40 41.58
CA VAL A 347 15.27 1.64 42.82
C VAL A 347 15.57 2.49 44.05
N ALA A 348 16.71 3.17 44.11
CA ALA A 348 17.08 4.04 45.22
C ALA A 348 16.10 5.21 45.41
N PHE A 349 15.55 5.74 44.31
CA PHE A 349 14.50 6.76 44.32
C PHE A 349 13.21 6.24 44.95
N TYR A 350 12.79 5.01 44.60
CA TYR A 350 11.65 4.35 45.25
C TYR A 350 11.87 4.14 46.75
N ASP A 351 13.07 3.71 47.15
CA ASP A 351 13.41 3.51 48.56
C ASP A 351 13.45 4.82 49.36
N LYS A 352 13.92 5.91 48.73
CA LYS A 352 13.90 7.26 49.29
C LYS A 352 12.48 7.75 49.60
N LEU A 353 11.45 7.34 48.85
CA LEU A 353 10.05 7.76 49.10
C LEU A 353 9.61 7.44 50.53
N GLY A 354 10.04 6.32 51.10
CA GLY A 354 9.67 5.92 52.47
C GLY A 354 10.22 6.84 53.56
N SER A 355 11.28 7.60 53.26
CA SER A 355 11.83 8.64 54.14
C SER A 355 11.11 9.98 54.03
N LEU A 356 10.33 10.19 52.95
CA LEU A 356 9.50 11.37 52.73
C LEU A 356 8.09 11.17 53.30
N ASP A 357 7.40 10.11 52.86
CA ASP A 357 6.12 9.66 53.40
C ASP A 357 5.96 8.15 53.12
N LYS A 358 5.89 7.35 54.19
CA LYS A 358 5.75 5.90 54.09
C LYS A 358 4.44 5.48 53.43
N SER A 359 3.36 6.22 53.64
CA SER A 359 2.06 5.94 53.02
C SER A 359 2.06 6.17 51.50
N ILE A 360 2.92 7.06 50.99
CA ILE A 360 3.14 7.26 49.55
C ILE A 360 3.97 6.13 48.97
N GLN A 361 5.12 5.78 49.58
CA GLN A 361 5.97 4.68 49.10
C GLN A 361 5.17 3.38 48.95
N ASP A 362 4.37 3.05 49.96
CA ASP A 362 3.71 1.75 50.05
C ASP A 362 2.52 1.58 49.06
N ILE A 363 2.15 2.59 48.26
CA ILE A 363 1.24 2.45 47.10
C ILE A 363 1.77 3.06 45.78
N SER A 364 2.98 3.62 45.81
CA SER A 364 3.70 4.00 44.58
C SER A 364 4.35 2.77 43.96
N SER A 365 4.71 2.84 42.68
CA SER A 365 5.44 1.77 42.01
C SER A 365 6.40 2.32 40.96
N VAL A 366 7.41 1.50 40.63
CA VAL A 366 8.33 1.72 39.52
C VAL A 366 8.12 0.59 38.54
N VAL A 367 7.83 0.91 37.28
CA VAL A 367 7.63 -0.05 36.20
C VAL A 367 8.69 0.17 35.13
N PHE A 368 9.52 -0.84 34.90
CA PHE A 368 10.51 -0.90 33.83
C PHE A 368 9.91 -1.76 32.70
N GLU A 369 9.31 -1.11 31.71
CA GLU A 369 8.91 -1.80 30.50
C GLU A 369 10.12 -1.89 29.55
N CYS A 370 10.61 -3.11 29.31
CA CYS A 370 11.76 -3.36 28.44
C CYS A 370 11.24 -3.64 27.04
N LEU A 371 11.15 -2.56 26.24
CA LEU A 371 10.34 -2.46 25.04
C LEU A 371 11.18 -2.02 23.87
N LEU A 372 11.78 -3.01 23.21
CA LEU A 372 12.60 -2.89 22.00
C LEU A 372 11.73 -2.33 20.85
N LEU A 373 11.31 -1.08 21.00
CA LEU A 373 10.20 -0.44 20.31
C LEU A 373 10.67 -0.17 18.89
N ARG A 374 10.08 -0.89 17.94
CA ARG A 374 10.40 -0.68 16.54
C ARG A 374 10.16 0.80 16.18
N PRO A 375 11.08 1.46 15.45
CA PRO A 375 10.81 2.76 14.85
C PRO A 375 9.53 2.73 14.00
N PRO A 376 8.81 3.85 13.84
CA PRO A 376 7.57 3.86 13.08
C PRO A 376 7.85 3.45 11.62
N ILE A 377 7.17 2.41 11.16
CA ILE A 377 7.26 1.95 9.76
C ILE A 377 6.62 3.02 8.88
N GLY A 378 7.43 3.68 8.05
CA GLY A 378 7.08 4.94 7.34
C GLY A 378 7.80 6.20 7.88
N GLY A 379 8.65 6.07 8.90
CA GLY A 379 9.45 7.19 9.43
C GLY A 379 8.72 8.02 10.50
N THR A 380 9.46 8.90 11.17
CA THR A 380 8.92 9.72 12.28
C THR A 380 7.91 10.76 11.80
N ALA A 381 8.05 11.25 10.56
CA ALA A 381 7.15 12.26 9.96
C ALA A 381 5.69 11.78 9.86
N GLU A 382 5.45 10.48 9.71
CA GLU A 382 4.11 9.88 9.55
C GLU A 382 3.29 9.78 10.85
N VAL A 383 3.88 10.11 12.00
CA VAL A 383 3.24 10.09 13.32
C VAL A 383 3.38 11.43 14.04
N ALA A 384 2.33 11.86 14.75
CA ALA A 384 2.34 13.15 15.44
C ALA A 384 3.22 13.17 16.71
N TRP A 385 3.55 12.00 17.29
CA TRP A 385 4.64 11.87 18.27
C TRP A 385 5.92 11.42 17.55
N PRO A 386 6.87 12.33 17.25
CA PRO A 386 8.08 12.00 16.51
C PRO A 386 9.09 11.30 17.43
N ARG A 387 8.79 10.07 17.86
CA ARG A 387 9.65 9.30 18.78
C ARG A 387 11.02 9.02 18.14
N ALA A 388 12.13 9.21 18.87
CA ALA A 388 13.45 8.91 18.29
C ALA A 388 13.59 7.42 17.92
N PRO A 389 14.22 7.06 16.78
CA PRO A 389 14.42 5.67 16.38
C PRO A 389 15.25 4.83 17.36
N SER A 390 16.00 5.47 18.25
CA SER A 390 16.83 4.81 19.26
C SER A 390 16.08 4.39 20.53
N LEU A 391 14.80 4.74 20.71
CA LEU A 391 14.06 4.46 21.95
C LEU A 391 13.69 2.97 22.09
N ASN A 392 14.25 2.29 23.09
CA ASN A 392 14.09 0.85 23.32
C ASN A 392 13.55 0.46 24.71
N HIS A 393 13.20 1.42 25.57
CA HIS A 393 12.64 1.14 26.88
C HIS A 393 11.68 2.23 27.32
N LEU A 394 10.77 1.90 28.24
CA LEU A 394 9.92 2.86 28.96
C LEU A 394 10.06 2.63 30.46
N LEU A 395 10.61 3.62 31.16
CA LEU A 395 10.58 3.69 32.61
C LEU A 395 9.40 4.56 33.05
N LEU A 396 8.47 3.96 33.78
CA LEU A 396 7.28 4.61 34.31
C LEU A 396 7.36 4.66 35.84
N LEU A 397 7.55 5.88 36.38
CA LEU A 397 7.44 6.14 37.81
C LEU A 397 6.00 6.54 38.14
N ILE A 398 5.35 5.78 39.03
CA ILE A 398 3.96 5.98 39.45
C ILE A 398 3.96 6.42 40.91
N ALA A 399 3.72 7.71 41.16
CA ALA A 399 3.62 8.26 42.50
C ALA A 399 2.15 8.30 42.92
N SER A 400 1.79 7.62 44.02
CA SER A 400 0.40 7.55 44.51
C SER A 400 0.26 7.83 46.01
N CYS A 401 -0.88 8.40 46.41
CA CYS A 401 -1.32 8.46 47.81
C CYS A 401 -2.80 8.01 47.93
N PRO A 402 -3.31 7.72 49.14
CA PRO A 402 -4.70 7.30 49.33
C PRO A 402 -5.69 8.32 48.75
N GLY A 403 -6.88 7.88 48.34
CA GLY A 403 -7.88 8.78 47.73
C GLY A 403 -8.34 9.90 48.65
N ASP A 404 -8.35 9.65 49.96
CA ASP A 404 -8.61 10.60 51.05
C ASP A 404 -7.35 11.36 51.53
N GLY A 405 -6.21 11.16 50.86
CA GLY A 405 -4.92 11.78 51.20
C GLY A 405 -4.95 13.30 51.20
N THR A 406 -4.10 13.91 52.02
CA THR A 406 -4.12 15.36 52.28
C THR A 406 -3.67 16.19 51.07
N LYS A 407 -3.81 17.52 51.14
CA LYS A 407 -3.29 18.42 50.09
C LYS A 407 -1.77 18.46 50.09
N GLU A 408 -1.16 18.34 51.26
CA GLU A 408 0.28 18.28 51.46
C GLU A 408 0.87 17.02 50.82
N GLN A 409 0.16 15.88 50.91
CA GLN A 409 0.54 14.66 50.20
C GLN A 409 0.39 14.79 48.69
N GLU A 410 -0.67 15.44 48.19
CA GLU A 410 -0.88 15.69 46.76
C GLU A 410 0.20 16.60 46.15
N GLU A 411 0.62 17.65 46.88
CA GLU A 411 1.74 18.51 46.49
C GLU A 411 3.09 17.76 46.57
N LEU A 412 3.25 16.86 47.54
CA LEU A 412 4.41 15.98 47.62
C LEU A 412 4.47 15.00 46.43
N LEU A 413 3.34 14.40 46.00
CA LEU A 413 3.28 13.59 44.78
C LEU A 413 3.71 14.41 43.55
N ARG A 414 3.18 15.63 43.42
CA ARG A 414 3.53 16.54 42.31
C ARG A 414 5.03 16.81 42.29
N LYS A 415 5.62 17.12 43.44
CA LYS A 415 7.08 17.30 43.56
C LYS A 415 7.86 16.04 43.20
N ILE A 416 7.46 14.87 43.71
CA ILE A 416 8.08 13.58 43.41
C ILE A 416 8.09 13.33 41.89
N SER A 417 6.97 13.55 41.19
CA SER A 417 6.89 13.36 39.73
C SER A 417 7.74 14.35 38.92
N ILE A 418 7.98 15.56 39.44
CA ILE A 418 8.83 16.58 38.79
C ILE A 418 10.32 16.32 39.00
N ASP A 419 10.72 15.89 40.20
CA ASP A 419 12.12 15.67 40.56
C ASP A 419 12.61 14.29 40.05
N ALA A 420 11.71 13.31 39.94
CA ALA A 420 11.98 11.93 39.51
C ALA A 420 12.89 11.81 38.26
N PRO A 421 12.59 12.41 37.09
CA PRO A 421 13.45 12.26 35.91
C PRO A 421 14.86 12.80 36.11
N LYS A 422 15.02 13.88 36.88
CA LYS A 422 16.34 14.49 37.15
C LYS A 422 17.18 13.62 38.07
N GLU A 423 16.57 13.08 39.13
CA GLU A 423 17.29 12.23 40.10
C GLU A 423 17.60 10.83 39.54
N VAL A 424 16.78 10.31 38.63
CA VAL A 424 16.95 8.94 38.09
C VAL A 424 17.87 8.90 36.86
N LEU A 425 17.82 9.93 36.00
CA LEU A 425 18.58 9.95 34.75
C LEU A 425 19.87 10.79 34.80
N GLU A 426 19.96 11.75 35.73
CA GLU A 426 21.12 12.66 35.88
C GLU A 426 21.60 13.27 34.54
N ASP A 427 22.77 12.84 34.04
CA ASP A 427 23.38 13.29 32.79
C ASP A 427 22.63 12.79 31.53
N LYS A 428 21.93 11.66 31.65
CA LYS A 428 21.11 11.06 30.58
C LYS A 428 19.75 11.71 30.39
N LEU A 429 19.35 12.67 31.23
CA LEU A 429 18.05 13.33 31.13
C LEU A 429 17.81 13.96 29.74
N GLY A 430 18.86 14.45 29.07
CA GLY A 430 18.78 14.99 27.71
C GLY A 430 18.56 13.95 26.60
N GLN A 431 18.68 12.66 26.90
CA GLN A 431 18.46 11.55 25.96
C GLN A 431 17.06 10.92 26.11
N ALA A 432 16.30 11.31 27.15
CA ALA A 432 14.99 10.76 27.46
C ALA A 432 13.85 11.57 26.84
N GLU A 433 12.79 10.88 26.42
CA GLU A 433 11.57 11.50 25.91
C GLU A 433 10.38 11.24 26.83
N VAL A 434 9.48 12.21 26.98
CA VAL A 434 8.25 12.02 27.75
C VAL A 434 7.21 11.35 26.86
N ASN A 435 6.75 10.16 27.24
CA ASN A 435 5.69 9.47 26.52
C ASN A 435 4.37 10.28 26.58
N PRO A 436 3.69 10.56 25.44
CA PRO A 436 2.42 11.27 25.40
C PRO A 436 1.35 10.77 26.39
N ALA A 437 1.34 9.47 26.74
CA ALA A 437 0.37 8.88 27.67
C ALA A 437 0.39 9.51 29.07
N GLY A 438 1.55 9.96 29.56
CA GLY A 438 1.69 10.68 30.83
C GLY A 438 2.11 12.14 30.67
N LEU A 439 1.87 12.75 29.50
CA LEU A 439 2.03 14.19 29.32
C LEU A 439 1.05 14.96 30.24
N GLU A 440 1.58 15.51 31.32
CA GLU A 440 0.90 16.42 32.26
C GLU A 440 1.42 17.86 32.06
N LEU A 441 0.57 18.75 31.53
CA LEU A 441 0.96 20.10 31.08
C LEU A 441 1.39 21.05 32.21
N ASP A 442 1.08 20.72 33.46
CA ASP A 442 1.48 21.48 34.65
C ASP A 442 3.02 21.55 34.82
N TYR A 443 3.76 20.57 34.28
CA TYR A 443 5.21 20.47 34.43
C TYR A 443 5.96 19.83 33.25
N HIS A 444 5.27 19.25 32.27
CA HIS A 444 5.86 18.79 31.02
C HIS A 444 5.64 19.79 29.88
N SER A 445 6.69 20.08 29.11
CA SER A 445 6.57 20.91 27.91
C SER A 445 6.04 20.09 26.73
N ALA A 446 4.80 20.37 26.30
CA ALA A 446 4.26 19.78 25.07
C ALA A 446 5.14 20.08 23.82
N LYS A 447 5.83 21.22 23.81
CA LYS A 447 6.81 21.55 22.74
C LYS A 447 8.05 20.67 22.78
N ALA A 448 8.48 20.20 23.96
CA ALA A 448 9.57 19.23 24.07
C ALA A 448 9.14 17.82 23.64
N VAL A 449 7.88 17.43 23.88
CA VAL A 449 7.34 16.11 23.49
C VAL A 449 7.10 15.99 21.98
N TYR A 450 6.54 17.04 21.36
CA TYR A 450 6.20 17.02 19.94
C TYR A 450 7.24 17.68 19.04
N ARG A 451 8.27 18.31 19.60
CA ARG A 451 9.44 18.88 18.89
C ARG A 451 9.05 19.61 17.59
N GLU A 452 9.58 19.19 16.45
CA GLU A 452 9.30 19.72 15.11
C GLU A 452 7.81 19.68 14.72
N HIS A 453 7.05 18.71 15.24
CA HIS A 453 5.61 18.57 14.99
C HIS A 453 4.73 19.50 15.83
N TYR A 454 5.29 20.14 16.88
CA TYR A 454 4.51 20.95 17.82
C TYR A 454 3.77 22.12 17.14
N GLU A 455 4.45 22.88 16.26
CA GLU A 455 3.85 24.04 15.61
C GLU A 455 2.77 23.61 14.58
N LYS A 456 2.95 22.47 13.91
CA LYS A 456 1.94 21.87 13.01
C LYS A 456 0.69 21.46 13.80
N LEU A 457 0.87 20.79 14.94
CA LEU A 457 -0.24 20.42 15.84
C LEU A 457 -0.97 21.66 16.39
N LEU A 458 -0.23 22.73 16.74
CA LEU A 458 -0.82 23.98 17.18
C LEU A 458 -1.62 24.67 16.08
N ALA A 459 -1.13 24.67 14.83
CA ALA A 459 -1.85 25.20 13.67
C ALA A 459 -3.14 24.42 13.39
N LEU A 460 -3.10 23.09 13.39
CA LEU A 460 -4.28 22.24 13.18
C LEU A 460 -5.32 22.40 14.31
N ARG A 461 -4.88 22.56 15.56
CA ARG A 461 -5.79 22.83 16.68
C ARG A 461 -6.47 24.21 16.53
N LYS A 462 -5.75 25.24 16.07
CA LYS A 462 -6.34 26.57 15.76
C LYS A 462 -7.30 26.56 14.56
N LEU A 463 -7.01 25.77 13.52
CA LEU A 463 -7.90 25.62 12.36
C LEU A 463 -9.18 24.86 12.69
N THR A 464 -9.15 24.00 13.71
CA THR A 464 -10.34 23.27 14.18
C THR A 464 -11.13 24.10 15.21
N THR A 465 -10.51 24.76 16.19
CA THR A 465 -11.23 25.60 17.17
C THR A 465 -11.50 27.02 16.67
N HIS A 466 -12.77 27.36 16.38
CA HIS A 466 -13.19 28.77 16.27
C HIS A 466 -12.83 29.54 17.55
N GLU A 467 -12.23 30.74 17.37
CA GLU A 467 -11.59 31.61 18.36
C GLU A 467 -12.22 31.63 19.78
N ARG A 468 -11.85 30.63 20.61
CA ARG A 468 -12.03 30.65 22.06
C ARG A 468 -10.75 30.17 22.71
N ASP A 469 -10.08 31.09 23.40
CA ASP A 469 -8.81 30.88 24.08
C ASP A 469 -9.02 30.11 25.40
N TYR A 470 -9.28 28.80 25.28
CA TYR A 470 -9.45 27.90 26.43
C TYR A 470 -8.10 27.58 27.08
N GLY A 471 -7.61 28.54 27.87
CA GLY A 471 -6.87 28.29 29.11
C GLY A 471 -5.69 27.32 29.03
N ALA A 472 -4.65 27.67 28.27
CA ALA A 472 -3.31 27.39 28.77
C ALA A 472 -3.08 28.23 30.05
N PRO A 473 -2.49 27.69 31.13
CA PRO A 473 -2.15 28.50 32.30
C PRO A 473 -1.17 29.62 31.93
N SER A 474 -1.30 30.75 32.63
CA SER A 474 -0.97 32.08 32.13
C SER A 474 0.52 32.51 32.17
N SER A 475 1.20 32.48 31.01
CA SER A 475 2.28 33.43 30.59
C SER A 475 3.60 33.44 31.43
N PRO A 476 4.71 34.14 31.03
CA PRO A 476 4.87 35.08 29.91
C PRO A 476 6.14 34.97 29.02
N ARG A 477 6.01 35.54 27.80
CA ARG A 477 6.98 36.28 26.96
C ARG A 477 8.51 36.11 27.17
N SER A 478 9.22 35.79 26.09
CA SER A 478 10.37 36.60 25.61
C SER A 478 10.62 36.42 24.10
N GLU A 479 11.20 37.45 23.47
CA GLU A 479 11.41 37.63 22.02
C GLU A 479 12.76 37.04 21.52
N PRO A 480 13.05 37.00 20.21
CA PRO A 480 14.06 36.09 19.63
C PRO A 480 15.50 36.63 19.65
N ILE A 481 16.46 35.70 19.66
CA ILE A 481 17.88 35.99 19.39
C ILE A 481 18.40 34.99 18.34
N PHE A 482 18.76 35.52 17.17
CA PHE A 482 19.62 34.81 16.21
C PHE A 482 21.08 34.84 16.70
N THR A 483 21.84 33.75 16.54
CA THR A 483 23.24 33.81 16.07
C THR A 483 23.65 32.46 15.47
N ILE A 484 24.24 32.49 14.27
CA ILE A 484 24.85 31.33 13.58
C ILE A 484 26.33 31.25 13.96
N HIS A 485 26.87 30.04 14.18
CA HIS A 485 28.31 29.81 14.16
C HIS A 485 28.68 28.62 13.25
N ARG A 486 29.64 28.86 12.34
CA ARG A 486 30.30 27.88 11.46
C ARG A 486 31.63 27.42 12.07
N GLY A 487 32.05 26.20 11.72
CA GLY A 487 33.41 25.67 11.91
C GLY A 487 33.44 24.44 12.85
N GLN A 488 34.20 23.37 12.59
CA GLN A 488 35.24 23.17 11.56
C GLN A 488 35.23 21.73 11.01
N GLU A 489 35.83 21.57 9.83
CA GLU A 489 36.27 20.29 9.27
C GLU A 489 37.38 19.64 10.13
N ASN A 490 37.48 18.31 10.06
CA ASN A 490 38.78 17.63 10.00
C ASN A 490 38.62 16.20 9.45
N ASP A 491 39.28 15.93 8.33
CA ASP A 491 39.54 14.58 7.83
C ASP A 491 40.43 13.78 8.80
N THR A 492 40.12 12.49 8.99
CA THR A 492 41.09 11.40 8.78
C THR A 492 40.35 10.06 8.75
N ALA A 493 40.19 9.46 7.57
CA ALA A 493 39.78 8.06 7.44
C ALA A 493 41.02 7.14 7.48
N THR A 494 41.01 6.13 8.35
CA THR A 494 42.02 5.05 8.39
C THR A 494 41.40 3.75 7.83
N PRO A 495 42.16 2.90 7.10
CA PRO A 495 41.61 1.67 6.55
C PRO A 495 41.47 0.60 7.65
N ILE A 496 40.25 0.12 7.89
CA ILE A 496 39.98 -0.96 8.84
C ILE A 496 40.48 -2.30 8.26
N GLN A 497 41.18 -3.09 9.08
CA GLN A 497 41.68 -4.40 8.70
C GLN A 497 40.60 -5.49 8.82
N LYS A 498 40.83 -6.61 8.13
CA LYS A 498 39.95 -7.76 8.05
C LYS A 498 39.88 -8.50 9.40
N GLY A 499 39.00 -8.04 10.30
CA GLY A 499 38.81 -8.62 11.64
C GLY A 499 37.55 -8.15 12.37
N ASP A 500 37.17 -6.88 12.24
CA ASP A 500 36.12 -6.27 13.07
C ASP A 500 34.77 -6.15 12.36
N CYS A 501 34.06 -7.28 12.19
CA CYS A 501 32.62 -7.30 11.90
C CYS A 501 31.86 -7.91 13.07
N VAL A 502 31.37 -7.05 13.96
CA VAL A 502 30.42 -7.42 15.02
C VAL A 502 29.01 -7.18 14.46
N PHE A 503 28.32 -8.24 14.06
CA PHE A 503 26.88 -8.17 13.82
C PHE A 503 26.17 -7.92 15.15
N SER A 504 25.11 -7.12 15.17
CA SER A 504 24.17 -7.20 16.27
C SER A 504 23.37 -8.50 16.12
N ALA A 505 22.98 -9.13 17.22
CA ALA A 505 22.20 -10.36 17.13
C ALA A 505 20.81 -10.10 16.48
N TRP A 506 20.34 -8.84 16.46
CA TRP A 506 19.17 -8.37 15.71
C TRP A 506 19.34 -8.48 14.19
N ASP A 507 20.54 -8.30 13.65
CA ASP A 507 20.78 -8.40 12.20
C ASP A 507 20.70 -9.85 11.71
N GLU A 508 21.30 -10.79 12.46
CA GLU A 508 21.18 -12.23 12.18
C GLU A 508 19.73 -12.70 12.27
N LEU A 509 18.98 -12.19 13.25
CA LEU A 509 17.62 -12.63 13.50
C LEU A 509 16.62 -11.98 12.54
N TYR A 510 16.78 -10.71 12.16
CA TYR A 510 16.02 -10.09 11.07
C TYR A 510 16.23 -10.83 9.75
N ILE A 511 17.48 -11.18 9.41
CA ILE A 511 17.78 -11.97 8.20
C ILE A 511 17.17 -13.37 8.34
N THR A 512 17.24 -14.01 9.51
CA THR A 512 16.68 -15.36 9.70
C THR A 512 15.15 -15.37 9.67
N ASP A 513 14.46 -14.43 10.32
CA ASP A 513 13.00 -14.31 10.31
C ASP A 513 12.48 -13.88 8.94
N PHE A 514 13.12 -12.91 8.27
CA PHE A 514 12.78 -12.54 6.89
C PHE A 514 12.94 -13.75 5.96
N LEU A 515 14.06 -14.48 6.06
CA LEU A 515 14.28 -15.66 5.23
C LEU A 515 13.40 -16.85 5.63
N GLN A 516 12.98 -16.99 6.88
CA GLN A 516 11.98 -17.99 7.31
C GLN A 516 10.56 -17.61 6.92
N GLU A 517 10.21 -16.32 6.89
CA GLU A 517 8.94 -15.83 6.37
C GLU A 517 8.90 -16.02 4.85
N GLN A 518 9.99 -15.70 4.14
CA GLN A 518 10.12 -16.02 2.72
C GLN A 518 10.08 -17.54 2.48
N LEU A 519 10.92 -18.36 3.13
CA LEU A 519 10.91 -19.83 2.97
C LEU A 519 9.57 -20.47 3.42
N GLY A 520 8.93 -19.88 4.42
CA GLY A 520 7.59 -20.22 4.87
C GLY A 520 6.58 -19.96 3.76
N TYR A 521 6.58 -18.76 3.18
CA TYR A 521 5.81 -18.39 2.00
C TYR A 521 6.09 -19.31 0.80
N LEU A 522 7.35 -19.69 0.57
CA LEU A 522 7.76 -20.66 -0.47
C LEU A 522 7.25 -22.09 -0.20
N SER A 523 6.98 -22.43 1.07
CA SER A 523 6.44 -23.73 1.49
C SER A 523 4.91 -23.78 1.56
N THR A 524 4.24 -22.62 1.69
CA THR A 524 2.78 -22.50 1.84
C THR A 524 2.08 -21.91 0.62
N SER A 525 2.79 -21.28 -0.31
CA SER A 525 2.21 -20.83 -1.59
C SER A 525 1.77 -22.04 -2.43
N ASP A 526 0.57 -21.99 -3.02
CA ASP A 526 0.00 -23.05 -3.86
C ASP A 526 0.74 -23.31 -5.20
N HIS A 527 1.91 -22.69 -5.39
CA HIS A 527 2.70 -22.70 -6.61
C HIS A 527 3.55 -23.97 -6.71
N CYS A 528 3.42 -24.70 -7.81
CA CYS A 528 4.19 -25.93 -8.06
C CYS A 528 5.62 -25.57 -8.51
N TRP A 529 6.63 -26.05 -7.79
CA TRP A 529 8.03 -25.72 -8.06
C TRP A 529 8.59 -26.42 -9.31
N ILE A 530 8.51 -25.75 -10.47
CA ILE A 530 9.23 -26.14 -11.70
C ILE A 530 10.23 -25.07 -12.15
N ILE A 531 10.39 -23.99 -11.36
CA ILE A 531 11.44 -22.98 -11.58
C ILE A 531 12.77 -23.45 -10.97
N LYS A 532 13.63 -24.00 -11.83
CA LYS A 532 15.10 -24.20 -11.69
C LYS A 532 15.63 -24.20 -10.24
N GLY A 533 15.71 -25.39 -9.63
CA GLY A 533 16.26 -25.57 -8.28
C GLY A 533 17.65 -24.95 -8.07
N VAL A 534 17.95 -24.57 -6.82
CA VAL A 534 19.12 -23.77 -6.38
C VAL A 534 19.18 -22.35 -6.97
N ARG A 535 19.09 -22.20 -8.29
CA ARG A 535 19.27 -20.93 -8.99
C ARG A 535 18.06 -19.99 -8.88
N GLY A 536 16.85 -20.53 -8.96
CA GLY A 536 15.61 -19.77 -8.72
C GLY A 536 15.51 -19.28 -7.28
N LEU A 537 15.97 -20.09 -6.32
CA LEU A 537 16.07 -19.66 -4.91
C LEU A 537 17.13 -18.56 -4.75
N GLN A 538 18.31 -18.69 -5.37
CA GLN A 538 19.30 -17.61 -5.39
C GLN A 538 18.74 -16.32 -5.98
N GLU A 539 18.01 -16.37 -7.10
CA GLU A 539 17.43 -15.18 -7.74
C GLU A 539 16.29 -14.56 -6.92
N LEU A 540 15.45 -15.37 -6.26
CA LEU A 540 14.35 -14.90 -5.42
C LEU A 540 14.87 -14.29 -4.11
N LEU A 541 15.86 -14.92 -3.47
CA LEU A 541 16.55 -14.34 -2.31
C LEU A 541 17.30 -13.07 -2.68
N HIS A 542 18.03 -13.05 -3.80
CA HIS A 542 18.76 -11.87 -4.25
C HIS A 542 17.79 -10.72 -4.59
N ARG A 543 16.67 -10.99 -5.26
CA ARG A 543 15.61 -10.00 -5.50
C ARG A 543 15.00 -9.47 -4.21
N ASN A 544 14.53 -10.33 -3.30
CA ASN A 544 13.81 -9.85 -2.12
C ASN A 544 14.74 -9.19 -1.07
N ILE A 545 16.04 -9.50 -1.08
CA ILE A 545 17.07 -8.76 -0.32
C ILE A 545 17.41 -7.41 -0.97
N THR A 546 17.35 -7.27 -2.30
CA THR A 546 17.69 -6.01 -3.02
C THR A 546 16.49 -5.11 -3.34
N ALA A 547 15.26 -5.63 -3.27
CA ALA A 547 14.02 -4.92 -3.60
C ALA A 547 13.19 -4.51 -2.37
N ASN A 548 13.75 -4.61 -1.16
CA ASN A 548 13.14 -4.10 0.06
C ASN A 548 13.79 -2.74 0.42
N PRO A 549 13.17 -1.58 0.15
CA PRO A 549 13.82 -0.27 0.27
C PRO A 549 14.06 0.16 1.72
N LEU A 550 13.47 -0.53 2.69
CA LEU A 550 13.43 -0.15 4.10
C LEU A 550 14.74 -0.37 4.88
N ASN A 551 15.84 -0.79 4.23
CA ASN A 551 17.11 -1.07 4.90
C ASN A 551 18.30 -0.34 4.27
N ASN A 552 18.83 0.64 5.00
CA ASN A 552 20.18 1.16 4.79
C ASN A 552 21.25 0.20 5.38
N VAL A 553 21.04 -1.11 5.21
CA VAL A 553 21.92 -2.18 5.70
C VAL A 553 22.83 -2.60 4.54
N THR A 554 23.94 -1.88 4.38
CA THR A 554 25.05 -2.38 3.55
C THR A 554 25.58 -3.66 4.17
N ILE A 555 25.20 -4.82 3.60
CA ILE A 555 25.86 -6.09 3.88
C ILE A 555 27.35 -5.92 3.52
N PRO A 556 28.29 -6.02 4.48
CA PRO A 556 29.70 -5.86 4.16
C PRO A 556 30.15 -6.98 3.19
N THR A 557 31.03 -6.65 2.25
CA THR A 557 31.50 -7.53 1.16
C THR A 557 32.32 -8.76 1.61
N CYS A 558 32.25 -9.13 2.89
CA CYS A 558 33.01 -10.22 3.51
C CYS A 558 32.21 -11.52 3.74
N VAL A 559 30.90 -11.57 3.48
CA VAL A 559 30.10 -12.80 3.61
C VAL A 559 30.02 -13.54 2.27
N SER A 560 30.63 -14.72 2.18
CA SER A 560 30.54 -15.60 1.01
C SER A 560 29.44 -16.65 1.20
N LEU A 561 28.33 -16.49 0.48
CA LEU A 561 27.16 -17.37 0.55
C LEU A 561 27.44 -18.69 -0.20
N ASN A 562 27.74 -19.77 0.53
CA ASN A 562 28.04 -21.09 -0.04
C ASN A 562 26.77 -21.93 -0.14
N ILE A 563 26.44 -22.37 -1.36
CA ILE A 563 25.34 -23.32 -1.62
C ILE A 563 25.92 -24.54 -2.34
N THR A 564 25.73 -25.73 -1.75
CA THR A 564 26.18 -27.00 -2.32
C THR A 564 25.00 -27.94 -2.59
N SER A 565 24.96 -28.50 -3.80
CA SER A 565 23.97 -29.51 -4.20
C SER A 565 24.55 -30.92 -4.11
N LYS A 566 23.78 -31.91 -3.63
CA LYS A 566 24.22 -33.32 -3.60
C LYS A 566 23.07 -34.29 -3.91
N GLY A 567 22.71 -34.40 -5.18
CA GLY A 567 21.58 -35.20 -5.63
C GLY A 567 20.26 -34.46 -5.46
N ASN A 568 19.21 -35.17 -5.03
CA ASN A 568 17.85 -34.64 -4.93
C ASN A 568 17.61 -33.73 -3.70
N SER A 569 18.65 -33.46 -2.91
CA SER A 569 18.62 -32.46 -1.86
C SER A 569 19.72 -31.41 -2.02
N PHE A 570 19.38 -30.18 -1.63
CA PHE A 570 20.29 -29.05 -1.47
C PHE A 570 20.37 -28.72 0.02
N SER A 571 21.58 -28.43 0.52
CA SER A 571 21.80 -27.87 1.85
C SER A 571 22.24 -26.42 1.70
N ILE A 572 21.38 -25.50 2.14
CA ILE A 572 21.76 -24.10 2.38
C ILE A 572 22.34 -24.04 3.77
N ASP A 573 23.50 -23.41 3.91
CA ASP A 573 24.40 -23.63 5.04
C ASP A 573 24.82 -22.22 5.51
N PHE A 574 24.04 -21.65 6.44
CA PHE A 574 24.07 -20.20 6.74
C PHE A 574 25.33 -19.76 7.47
N SER A 575 25.48 -20.11 8.75
CA SER A 575 26.76 -20.04 9.48
C SER A 575 27.43 -21.43 9.48
N THR A 576 26.66 -22.49 9.74
CA THR A 576 26.48 -23.69 8.87
C THR A 576 25.20 -24.40 9.36
N ASN A 577 24.06 -24.01 8.80
CA ASN A 577 22.71 -24.32 9.31
C ASN A 577 21.85 -25.00 8.22
N SER A 578 22.08 -26.28 7.95
CA SER A 578 21.49 -27.04 6.85
C SER A 578 19.96 -27.25 6.92
N TYR A 579 19.24 -26.85 5.87
CA TYR A 579 17.87 -27.29 5.57
C TYR A 579 17.87 -28.27 4.40
N GLU A 580 17.03 -29.31 4.43
CA GLU A 580 16.97 -30.34 3.38
C GLU A 580 15.58 -30.41 2.72
N VAL A 581 15.50 -30.05 1.44
CA VAL A 581 14.26 -30.10 0.63
C VAL A 581 14.41 -31.14 -0.47
N ASN A 582 13.44 -32.07 -0.56
CA ASN A 582 13.46 -33.16 -1.52
C ASN A 582 12.77 -32.77 -2.84
N GLY A 583 13.53 -32.72 -3.94
CA GLY A 583 13.01 -32.53 -5.29
C GLY A 583 12.77 -33.84 -6.05
N VAL A 584 11.79 -33.84 -6.96
CA VAL A 584 11.69 -34.84 -8.04
C VAL A 584 12.58 -34.38 -9.18
N ASP A 585 13.26 -35.32 -9.84
CA ASP A 585 14.12 -35.07 -10.99
C ASP A 585 13.35 -34.49 -12.19
N GLU A 586 13.91 -33.42 -12.79
CA GLU A 586 13.34 -32.70 -13.94
C GLU A 586 13.18 -33.64 -15.13
N ASP A 587 14.18 -34.48 -15.44
CA ASP A 587 14.11 -35.42 -16.56
C ASP A 587 12.98 -36.45 -16.35
N THR A 588 12.83 -36.98 -15.13
CA THR A 588 11.76 -37.92 -14.77
C THR A 588 10.38 -37.27 -14.82
N PHE A 589 10.23 -36.05 -14.32
CA PHE A 589 8.96 -35.34 -14.33
C PHE A 589 8.55 -34.89 -15.74
N VAL A 590 9.49 -34.35 -16.53
CA VAL A 590 9.29 -34.02 -17.95
C VAL A 590 8.97 -35.28 -18.75
N LEU A 591 9.68 -36.40 -18.54
CA LEU A 591 9.38 -37.66 -19.23
C LEU A 591 7.97 -38.18 -18.92
N LEU A 592 7.55 -38.16 -17.65
CA LEU A 592 6.20 -38.55 -17.24
C LEU A 592 5.13 -37.63 -17.84
N THR A 593 5.36 -36.32 -17.81
CA THR A 593 4.45 -35.30 -18.36
C THR A 593 4.34 -35.41 -19.88
N TYR A 594 5.46 -35.66 -20.56
CA TYR A 594 5.51 -35.84 -22.01
C TYR A 594 4.82 -37.15 -22.43
N VAL A 595 5.03 -38.24 -21.70
CA VAL A 595 4.29 -39.51 -21.91
C VAL A 595 2.79 -39.28 -21.69
N HIS A 596 2.39 -38.57 -20.63
CA HIS A 596 1.00 -38.24 -20.36
C HIS A 596 0.38 -37.41 -21.50
N LEU A 597 1.03 -36.32 -21.92
CA LEU A 597 0.58 -35.43 -22.98
C LEU A 597 0.48 -36.14 -24.34
N VAL A 598 1.45 -36.97 -24.70
CA VAL A 598 1.44 -37.78 -25.93
C VAL A 598 0.31 -38.81 -25.89
N CYS A 599 0.10 -39.50 -24.76
CA CYS A 599 -1.02 -40.43 -24.59
C CYS A 599 -2.39 -39.74 -24.70
N MET A 600 -2.56 -38.57 -24.07
CA MET A 600 -3.80 -37.78 -24.17
C MET A 600 -4.05 -37.28 -25.59
N THR A 601 -3.02 -36.74 -26.25
CA THR A 601 -3.11 -36.23 -27.62
C THR A 601 -3.43 -37.36 -28.62
N ALA A 602 -2.77 -38.51 -28.50
CA ALA A 602 -3.04 -39.67 -29.34
C ALA A 602 -4.47 -40.22 -29.12
N ALA A 603 -4.93 -40.32 -27.88
CA ALA A 603 -6.29 -40.75 -27.58
C ALA A 603 -7.35 -39.78 -28.12
N PHE A 604 -7.13 -38.47 -27.97
CA PHE A 604 -8.11 -37.45 -28.36
C PHE A 604 -8.17 -37.21 -29.87
N PHE A 605 -7.04 -37.15 -30.59
CA PHE A 605 -7.04 -36.85 -32.03
C PHE A 605 -7.13 -38.08 -32.93
N LEU A 606 -6.66 -39.26 -32.50
CA LEU A 606 -6.72 -40.48 -33.33
C LEU A 606 -7.88 -41.41 -32.94
N ALA A 607 -8.11 -41.66 -31.65
CA ALA A 607 -9.11 -42.65 -31.23
C ALA A 607 -10.52 -42.05 -31.03
N TYR A 608 -10.64 -40.88 -30.40
CA TYR A 608 -11.94 -40.29 -30.05
C TYR A 608 -12.86 -39.99 -31.26
N PRO A 609 -12.37 -39.47 -32.42
CA PRO A 609 -13.21 -39.26 -33.60
C PRO A 609 -13.71 -40.59 -34.19
N ILE A 610 -12.88 -41.64 -34.15
CA ILE A 610 -13.25 -42.99 -34.59
C ILE A 610 -14.32 -43.58 -33.66
N ILE A 611 -14.19 -43.40 -32.34
CA ILE A 611 -15.22 -43.80 -31.36
C ILE A 611 -16.54 -43.06 -31.61
N LEU A 612 -16.51 -41.75 -31.87
CA LEU A 612 -17.69 -40.95 -32.20
C LEU A 612 -18.38 -41.42 -33.50
N VAL A 613 -17.60 -41.74 -34.54
CA VAL A 613 -18.14 -42.30 -35.79
C VAL A 613 -18.74 -43.69 -35.56
N LEU A 614 -18.06 -44.58 -34.82
CA LEU A 614 -18.56 -45.92 -34.51
C LEU A 614 -19.83 -45.89 -33.65
N ALA A 615 -19.91 -45.00 -32.64
CA ALA A 615 -21.06 -44.84 -31.76
C ALA A 615 -22.26 -44.16 -32.46
N SER A 616 -22.01 -43.28 -33.43
CA SER A 616 -23.05 -42.63 -34.23
C SER A 616 -23.53 -43.49 -35.42
N THR A 617 -22.73 -44.44 -35.91
CA THR A 617 -23.07 -45.31 -37.05
C THR A 617 -24.41 -46.06 -36.87
N PRO A 618 -24.73 -46.72 -35.74
CA PRO A 618 -26.05 -47.32 -35.52
C PRO A 618 -27.19 -46.29 -35.55
N SER A 619 -26.95 -45.10 -35.02
CA SER A 619 -27.93 -44.01 -35.02
C SER A 619 -28.20 -43.50 -36.43
N LEU A 620 -27.17 -43.45 -37.29
CA LEU A 620 -27.29 -43.05 -38.69
C LEU A 620 -28.05 -44.09 -39.52
N CYS A 621 -27.72 -45.38 -39.35
CA CYS A 621 -28.38 -46.49 -40.06
C CYS A 621 -29.88 -46.57 -39.74
N ILE A 622 -30.26 -46.35 -38.48
CA ILE A 622 -31.67 -46.29 -38.06
C ILE A 622 -32.37 -45.03 -38.63
N MET A 623 -31.67 -43.90 -38.72
CA MET A 623 -32.22 -42.66 -39.31
C MET A 623 -32.52 -42.77 -40.82
N ILE A 624 -31.86 -43.69 -41.54
CA ILE A 624 -32.06 -43.92 -42.98
C ILE A 624 -32.79 -45.24 -43.27
N ASP A 625 -33.43 -45.82 -42.25
CA ASP A 625 -34.25 -47.04 -42.30
C ASP A 625 -33.54 -48.27 -42.92
N ARG A 626 -32.22 -48.38 -42.69
CA ARG A 626 -31.41 -49.55 -43.07
C ARG A 626 -30.98 -50.34 -41.83
N PRO A 627 -31.53 -51.54 -41.57
CA PRO A 627 -31.11 -52.35 -40.43
C PRO A 627 -29.66 -52.84 -40.60
N LEU A 628 -28.84 -52.62 -39.56
CA LEU A 628 -27.49 -53.18 -39.47
C LEU A 628 -27.56 -54.70 -39.36
N GLN A 629 -26.96 -55.40 -40.33
CA GLN A 629 -26.88 -56.86 -40.31
C GLN A 629 -26.06 -57.34 -39.10
N GLU A 630 -26.54 -58.38 -38.40
CA GLU A 630 -25.90 -59.09 -37.27
C GLU A 630 -24.35 -59.13 -37.32
N PRO A 631 -23.69 -59.67 -38.37
CA PRO A 631 -22.22 -59.75 -38.43
C PRO A 631 -21.50 -58.40 -38.51
N THR A 632 -22.20 -57.33 -38.88
CA THR A 632 -21.67 -55.95 -38.88
C THR A 632 -21.82 -55.31 -37.50
N LYS A 633 -22.96 -55.53 -36.83
CA LYS A 633 -23.19 -55.09 -35.44
C LYS A 633 -22.16 -55.70 -34.49
N ALA A 634 -21.95 -57.01 -34.56
CA ALA A 634 -20.94 -57.70 -33.76
C ALA A 634 -19.49 -57.21 -34.02
N LYS A 635 -19.18 -56.73 -35.24
CA LYS A 635 -17.89 -56.10 -35.55
C LYS A 635 -17.77 -54.72 -34.90
N ILE A 636 -18.81 -53.89 -34.97
CA ILE A 636 -18.83 -52.56 -34.34
C ILE A 636 -18.69 -52.69 -32.81
N ASP A 637 -19.47 -53.57 -32.18
CA ASP A 637 -19.40 -53.82 -30.74
C ASP A 637 -18.01 -54.33 -30.31
N ARG A 638 -17.38 -55.20 -31.12
CA ARG A 638 -16.01 -55.69 -30.88
C ARG A 638 -14.97 -54.58 -31.00
N TRP A 639 -15.04 -53.72 -32.02
CA TRP A 639 -14.11 -52.59 -32.15
C TRP A 639 -14.31 -51.55 -31.06
N GLN A 640 -15.55 -51.22 -30.70
CA GLN A 640 -15.86 -50.31 -29.61
C GLN A 640 -15.33 -50.85 -28.26
N THR A 641 -15.46 -52.16 -28.02
CA THR A 641 -14.86 -52.82 -26.84
C THR A 641 -13.33 -52.74 -26.86
N ILE A 642 -12.68 -52.98 -28.01
CA ILE A 642 -11.22 -52.87 -28.15
C ILE A 642 -10.76 -51.43 -27.86
N PHE A 643 -11.35 -50.42 -28.50
CA PHE A 643 -10.97 -49.02 -28.27
C PHE A 643 -11.20 -48.57 -26.82
N GLN A 644 -12.33 -48.94 -26.20
CA GLN A 644 -12.59 -48.59 -24.79
C GLN A 644 -11.63 -49.31 -23.82
N THR A 645 -11.25 -50.56 -24.10
CA THR A 645 -10.31 -51.32 -23.23
C THR A 645 -8.87 -50.87 -23.41
N PHE A 646 -8.43 -50.60 -24.65
CA PHE A 646 -7.02 -50.32 -24.97
C PHE A 646 -6.68 -48.83 -25.10
N VAL A 647 -7.65 -47.91 -25.04
CA VAL A 647 -7.39 -46.45 -25.01
C VAL A 647 -7.86 -45.83 -23.69
N PHE A 648 -9.09 -46.11 -23.25
CA PHE A 648 -9.64 -45.49 -22.03
C PHE A 648 -9.03 -46.07 -20.73
N ALA A 649 -8.73 -47.37 -20.66
CA ALA A 649 -8.12 -47.95 -19.46
C ALA A 649 -6.66 -47.47 -19.24
N PRO A 650 -5.78 -47.39 -20.26
CA PRO A 650 -4.47 -46.75 -20.10
C PRO A 650 -4.56 -45.27 -19.72
N LEU A 651 -5.57 -44.52 -20.23
CA LEU A 651 -5.84 -43.14 -19.82
C LEU A 651 -6.11 -43.04 -18.31
N MET A 652 -7.03 -43.88 -17.82
CA MET A 652 -7.41 -43.95 -16.41
C MET A 652 -6.24 -44.38 -15.52
N ILE A 653 -5.47 -45.38 -15.95
CA ILE A 653 -4.28 -45.85 -15.23
C ILE A 653 -3.19 -44.77 -15.24
N GLY A 654 -2.99 -44.06 -16.35
CA GLY A 654 -2.06 -42.93 -16.45
C GLY A 654 -2.42 -41.80 -15.48
N GLY A 655 -3.69 -41.37 -15.47
CA GLY A 655 -4.18 -40.38 -14.51
C GLY A 655 -4.02 -40.83 -13.05
N LEU A 656 -4.34 -42.10 -12.76
CA LEU A 656 -4.19 -42.67 -11.41
C LEU A 656 -2.72 -42.73 -10.97
N VAL A 657 -1.81 -43.16 -11.85
CA VAL A 657 -0.36 -43.24 -11.59
C VAL A 657 0.23 -41.84 -11.42
N THR A 658 -0.17 -40.86 -12.25
CA THR A 658 0.27 -39.47 -12.12
C THR A 658 -0.18 -38.88 -10.78
N GLY A 659 -1.45 -39.12 -10.40
CA GLY A 659 -1.98 -38.72 -9.09
C GLY A 659 -1.26 -39.39 -7.91
N ILE A 660 -0.98 -40.70 -7.99
CA ILE A 660 -0.27 -41.45 -6.93
C ILE A 660 1.20 -41.03 -6.80
N ILE A 661 1.89 -40.73 -7.91
CA ILE A 661 3.27 -40.21 -7.88
C ILE A 661 3.29 -38.80 -7.27
N GLY A 662 2.24 -38.00 -7.49
CA GLY A 662 2.01 -36.73 -6.79
C GLY A 662 1.76 -36.85 -5.27
N MET A 663 1.53 -38.06 -4.74
CA MET A 663 1.37 -38.32 -3.29
C MET A 663 2.70 -38.62 -2.57
N GLY A 664 3.81 -38.05 -3.05
CA GLY A 664 5.03 -37.91 -2.25
C GLY A 664 4.77 -37.17 -0.92
N LYS A 665 5.71 -37.21 0.03
CA LYS A 665 5.53 -36.69 1.41
C LYS A 665 5.37 -35.16 1.55
N SER A 666 4.97 -34.44 0.51
CA SER A 666 4.70 -33.00 0.49
C SER A 666 3.19 -32.70 0.37
N ASP A 667 2.76 -31.49 0.71
CA ASP A 667 1.37 -31.02 0.64
C ASP A 667 0.81 -30.84 -0.80
N HIS A 668 1.35 -31.56 -1.79
CA HIS A 668 0.93 -31.48 -3.20
C HIS A 668 -0.55 -31.75 -3.44
N ALA A 669 -1.25 -32.42 -2.52
CA ALA A 669 -2.70 -32.60 -2.57
C ALA A 669 -3.51 -31.28 -2.56
N ARG A 670 -2.94 -30.17 -2.08
CA ARG A 670 -3.57 -28.84 -2.04
C ARG A 670 -3.29 -27.96 -3.26
N THR A 671 -2.20 -28.24 -3.99
CA THR A 671 -1.81 -27.48 -5.19
C THR A 671 -2.86 -27.60 -6.31
N GLU A 672 -2.86 -26.66 -7.25
CA GLU A 672 -3.74 -26.69 -8.42
C GLU A 672 -3.68 -28.03 -9.17
N HIS A 673 -2.48 -28.63 -9.27
CA HIS A 673 -2.25 -29.92 -9.92
C HIS A 673 -2.89 -31.09 -9.13
N GLY A 674 -2.84 -31.05 -7.79
CA GLY A 674 -3.54 -32.01 -6.93
C GLY A 674 -5.06 -31.88 -7.04
N ILE A 675 -5.58 -30.64 -7.06
CA ILE A 675 -7.00 -30.32 -7.23
C ILE A 675 -7.50 -30.79 -8.62
N VAL A 676 -6.74 -30.51 -9.69
CA VAL A 676 -6.99 -31.02 -11.05
C VAL A 676 -7.05 -32.56 -11.06
N GLY A 677 -6.14 -33.22 -10.34
CA GLY A 677 -6.15 -34.67 -10.13
C GLY A 677 -7.43 -35.17 -9.47
N TYR A 678 -7.84 -34.58 -8.34
CA TYR A 678 -9.07 -34.94 -7.64
C TYR A 678 -10.34 -34.70 -8.47
N ILE A 679 -10.42 -33.56 -9.17
CA ILE A 679 -11.56 -33.25 -10.06
C ILE A 679 -11.60 -34.25 -11.22
N THR A 680 -10.46 -34.59 -11.82
CA THR A 680 -10.37 -35.57 -12.91
C THR A 680 -10.82 -36.96 -12.45
N ILE A 681 -10.40 -37.40 -11.25
CA ILE A 681 -10.86 -38.66 -10.64
C ILE A 681 -12.37 -38.62 -10.35
N GLY A 682 -12.88 -37.49 -9.82
CA GLY A 682 -14.30 -37.31 -9.53
C GLY A 682 -15.19 -37.32 -10.79
N LEU A 683 -14.77 -36.66 -11.86
CA LEU A 683 -15.48 -36.66 -13.14
C LEU A 683 -15.40 -38.04 -13.82
N ALA A 684 -14.25 -38.73 -13.74
CA ALA A 684 -14.14 -40.11 -14.23
C ALA A 684 -15.06 -41.09 -13.46
N ALA A 685 -15.23 -40.89 -12.15
CA ALA A 685 -16.17 -41.65 -11.33
C ALA A 685 -17.65 -41.41 -11.70
N ILE A 686 -17.97 -40.37 -12.49
CA ILE A 686 -19.30 -40.11 -13.05
C ILE A 686 -19.44 -40.75 -14.45
N VAL A 687 -18.39 -40.69 -15.29
CA VAL A 687 -18.37 -41.27 -16.64
C VAL A 687 -18.53 -42.80 -16.61
N VAL A 688 -17.86 -43.51 -15.68
CA VAL A 688 -17.91 -44.98 -15.61
C VAL A 688 -19.33 -45.52 -15.32
N PRO A 689 -20.10 -45.01 -14.33
CA PRO A 689 -21.51 -45.36 -14.14
C PRO A 689 -22.41 -45.01 -15.33
N LEU A 690 -22.21 -43.85 -15.97
CA LEU A 690 -22.97 -43.45 -17.16
C LEU A 690 -22.76 -44.44 -18.32
N TYR A 691 -21.51 -44.87 -18.55
CA TYR A 691 -21.17 -45.92 -19.51
C TYR A 691 -21.86 -47.26 -19.20
N LEU A 692 -21.78 -47.74 -17.95
CA LEU A 692 -22.42 -48.99 -17.54
C LEU A 692 -23.95 -48.94 -17.72
N TYR A 693 -24.55 -47.77 -17.45
CA TYR A 693 -25.98 -47.52 -17.68
C TYR A 693 -26.34 -47.49 -19.18
N GLN A 694 -25.53 -46.82 -20.00
CA GLN A 694 -25.66 -46.78 -21.46
C GLN A 694 -25.59 -48.19 -22.07
N ARG A 695 -24.61 -49.00 -21.66
CA ARG A 695 -24.43 -50.39 -22.11
C ARG A 695 -25.61 -51.29 -21.73
N ARG A 696 -26.23 -51.07 -20.57
CA ARG A 696 -27.43 -51.79 -20.11
C ARG A 696 -28.71 -51.37 -20.84
N LEU A 697 -28.73 -50.16 -21.41
CA LEU A 697 -29.81 -49.68 -22.27
C LEU A 697 -29.66 -50.21 -23.71
N SER A 698 -28.44 -50.20 -24.27
CA SER A 698 -28.18 -50.70 -25.63
C SER A 698 -28.28 -52.22 -25.78
N SER A 699 -28.19 -52.97 -24.68
CA SER A 699 -28.34 -54.43 -24.68
C SER A 699 -29.80 -54.93 -24.64
N ARG A 700 -30.81 -54.05 -24.66
CA ARG A 700 -32.22 -54.46 -24.75
C ARG A 700 -32.67 -54.56 -26.22
N PRO A 701 -33.39 -55.62 -26.63
CA PRO A 701 -33.79 -55.81 -28.03
C PRO A 701 -34.89 -54.82 -28.51
N ASP A 702 -35.57 -54.16 -27.58
CA ASP A 702 -36.78 -53.37 -27.76
C ASP A 702 -36.58 -51.89 -27.36
N LEU A 703 -35.77 -51.15 -28.16
CA LEU A 703 -35.59 -49.71 -27.97
C LEU A 703 -36.83 -48.91 -28.41
N THR A 704 -37.55 -48.33 -27.45
CA THR A 704 -38.64 -47.38 -27.71
C THR A 704 -38.13 -45.94 -27.89
N PHE A 705 -38.90 -45.11 -28.59
CA PHE A 705 -38.58 -43.69 -28.87
C PHE A 705 -38.24 -42.86 -27.61
N TYR A 706 -38.85 -43.18 -26.47
CA TYR A 706 -38.56 -42.52 -25.19
C TYR A 706 -37.16 -42.87 -24.65
N MET A 707 -36.69 -44.11 -24.86
CA MET A 707 -35.33 -44.54 -24.48
C MET A 707 -34.26 -43.89 -25.37
N TYR A 708 -34.55 -43.72 -26.67
CA TYR A 708 -33.68 -43.02 -27.62
C TYR A 708 -33.41 -41.55 -27.20
N ARG A 709 -34.43 -40.84 -26.72
CA ARG A 709 -34.27 -39.44 -26.25
C ARG A 709 -33.40 -39.35 -24.99
N ARG A 710 -33.45 -40.35 -24.10
CA ARG A 710 -32.53 -40.45 -22.95
C ARG A 710 -31.09 -40.76 -23.36
N MET A 711 -30.88 -41.62 -24.36
CA MET A 711 -29.53 -41.87 -24.92
C MET A 711 -28.89 -40.59 -25.48
N LYS A 712 -29.63 -39.76 -26.23
CA LYS A 712 -29.10 -38.46 -26.71
C LYS A 712 -28.68 -37.53 -25.56
N PHE A 713 -29.47 -37.46 -24.49
CA PHE A 713 -29.13 -36.65 -23.32
C PHE A 713 -27.88 -37.18 -22.59
N ILE A 714 -27.77 -38.50 -22.39
CA ILE A 714 -26.60 -39.12 -21.76
C ILE A 714 -25.33 -38.86 -22.60
N ASN A 715 -25.38 -39.03 -23.92
CA ASN A 715 -24.24 -38.75 -24.79
C ASN A 715 -23.82 -37.27 -24.78
N ALA A 716 -24.78 -36.34 -24.66
CA ALA A 716 -24.49 -34.91 -24.55
C ALA A 716 -23.87 -34.55 -23.19
N LEU A 717 -24.34 -35.17 -22.10
CA LEU A 717 -23.77 -34.99 -20.77
C LEU A 717 -22.35 -35.56 -20.68
N ASP A 718 -22.12 -36.75 -21.23
CA ASP A 718 -20.81 -37.40 -21.34
C ASP A 718 -19.82 -36.56 -22.14
N PHE A 719 -20.27 -35.96 -23.26
CA PHE A 719 -19.49 -34.99 -24.03
C PHE A 719 -19.11 -33.75 -23.20
N ILE A 720 -20.05 -33.14 -22.49
CA ILE A 720 -19.79 -31.95 -21.64
C ILE A 720 -18.79 -32.29 -20.52
N VAL A 721 -18.93 -33.45 -19.86
CA VAL A 721 -18.01 -33.90 -18.81
C VAL A 721 -16.62 -34.18 -19.38
N CYS A 722 -16.51 -34.81 -20.56
CA CYS A 722 -15.22 -35.00 -21.23
C CYS A 722 -14.56 -33.66 -21.61
N GLN A 723 -15.32 -32.68 -22.11
CA GLN A 723 -14.79 -31.34 -22.40
C GLN A 723 -14.32 -30.63 -21.13
N ALA A 724 -15.05 -30.77 -20.01
CA ALA A 724 -14.61 -30.21 -18.72
C ALA A 724 -13.31 -30.85 -18.22
N ILE A 725 -13.17 -32.18 -18.30
CA ILE A 725 -11.90 -32.88 -17.96
C ILE A 725 -10.75 -32.34 -18.81
N LEU A 726 -10.94 -32.14 -20.12
CA LEU A 726 -9.90 -31.65 -21.03
C LEU A 726 -9.49 -30.20 -20.75
N VAL A 727 -10.46 -29.32 -20.51
CA VAL A 727 -10.18 -27.92 -20.13
C VAL A 727 -9.40 -27.87 -18.81
N ILE A 728 -9.83 -28.65 -17.81
CA ILE A 728 -9.20 -28.70 -16.49
C ILE A 728 -7.80 -29.33 -16.54
N SER A 729 -7.60 -30.37 -17.36
CA SER A 729 -6.28 -30.99 -17.59
C SER A 729 -5.32 -30.07 -18.35
N GLY A 730 -5.83 -29.10 -19.11
CA GLY A 730 -5.02 -28.12 -19.84
C GLY A 730 -4.40 -27.03 -18.96
N PHE A 731 -4.84 -26.88 -17.70
CA PHE A 731 -4.26 -25.95 -16.73
C PHE A 731 -3.07 -26.54 -15.96
N ALA A 732 -2.75 -27.83 -16.12
CA ALA A 732 -1.66 -28.52 -15.43
C ALA A 732 -0.41 -28.64 -16.33
N LEU A 733 0.06 -27.52 -16.88
CA LEU A 733 1.29 -27.45 -17.69
C LEU A 733 2.43 -26.81 -16.88
N PRO A 734 3.68 -27.31 -16.99
CA PRO A 734 4.83 -26.75 -16.29
C PRO A 734 5.21 -25.32 -16.69
N ASP A 735 5.64 -24.54 -15.69
CA ASP A 735 6.39 -23.29 -15.90
C ASP A 735 7.64 -23.57 -16.76
N GLY A 736 7.90 -22.68 -17.71
CA GLY A 736 8.89 -22.86 -18.78
C GLY A 736 8.29 -23.28 -20.13
N ILE A 737 7.00 -23.63 -20.18
CA ILE A 737 6.21 -23.61 -21.44
C ILE A 737 5.65 -22.20 -21.71
N ASP A 738 5.75 -21.28 -20.74
CA ASP A 738 5.13 -19.95 -20.68
C ASP A 738 5.15 -19.22 -22.03
N ASP A 739 6.31 -19.11 -22.66
CA ASP A 739 6.52 -18.35 -23.88
C ASP A 739 5.85 -18.95 -25.13
N PHE A 740 5.26 -20.13 -25.02
CA PHE A 740 4.50 -20.77 -26.08
C PHE A 740 3.12 -20.11 -26.26
N ALA A 741 2.93 -19.45 -27.40
CA ALA A 741 1.66 -18.84 -27.76
C ALA A 741 0.54 -19.91 -27.85
N LEU A 742 -0.38 -19.92 -26.88
CA LEU A 742 -1.47 -20.89 -26.84
C LEU A 742 -2.40 -20.74 -28.06
N PRO A 743 -2.98 -21.82 -28.62
CA PRO A 743 -3.63 -21.80 -29.95
C PRO A 743 -4.85 -20.88 -30.16
N ILE A 744 -5.29 -20.14 -29.13
CA ILE A 744 -6.42 -19.20 -29.16
C ILE A 744 -6.07 -17.89 -28.45
N ILE A 745 -5.59 -17.96 -27.21
CA ILE A 745 -5.28 -16.76 -26.40
C ILE A 745 -3.88 -16.19 -26.69
N GLY A 746 -2.96 -16.99 -27.23
CA GLY A 746 -1.58 -16.58 -27.51
C GLY A 746 -0.75 -16.46 -26.23
N ASN A 747 0.11 -15.44 -26.19
CA ASN A 747 1.01 -15.08 -25.09
C ASN A 747 0.31 -14.24 -24.00
N LEU A 748 -1.01 -14.36 -23.88
CA LEU A 748 -1.81 -13.50 -22.98
C LEU A 748 -1.46 -13.71 -21.50
N LEU A 749 -1.03 -14.92 -21.14
CA LEU A 749 -0.57 -15.27 -19.79
C LEU A 749 0.89 -14.84 -19.52
N ASN A 750 1.57 -14.21 -20.48
CA ASN A 750 2.98 -13.80 -20.36
C ASN A 750 3.16 -12.30 -20.11
N VAL A 751 2.06 -11.59 -19.83
CA VAL A 751 2.02 -10.16 -19.56
C VAL A 751 1.27 -9.97 -18.25
N ASP A 752 1.91 -9.32 -17.28
CA ASP A 752 1.19 -8.77 -16.15
C ASP A 752 0.30 -7.62 -16.64
N PHE A 753 -1.01 -7.74 -16.44
CA PHE A 753 -1.97 -6.72 -16.83
C PHE A 753 -1.93 -5.48 -15.94
N ASN A 754 -1.35 -5.56 -14.74
CA ASN A 754 -1.17 -4.41 -13.86
C ASN A 754 0.08 -3.61 -14.27
N TYR A 755 1.13 -4.28 -14.75
CA TYR A 755 2.33 -3.64 -15.29
C TYR A 755 2.74 -4.19 -16.69
N PRO A 756 1.98 -3.89 -17.76
CA PRO A 756 2.24 -4.44 -19.08
C PRO A 756 3.58 -3.99 -19.66
N LEU A 757 3.97 -2.73 -19.43
CA LEU A 757 5.21 -2.17 -19.94
C LEU A 757 6.44 -2.87 -19.36
N GLY A 758 6.45 -3.18 -18.06
CA GLY A 758 7.53 -3.96 -17.43
C GLY A 758 7.68 -5.35 -18.03
N SER A 759 6.56 -6.03 -18.27
CA SER A 759 6.54 -7.33 -18.96
C SER A 759 7.18 -7.25 -20.35
N LEU A 760 6.82 -6.24 -21.15
CA LEU A 760 7.40 -6.03 -22.49
C LEU A 760 8.90 -5.70 -22.42
N ILE A 761 9.32 -4.85 -21.48
CA ILE A 761 10.74 -4.53 -21.25
C ILE A 761 11.52 -5.80 -20.87
N GLN A 762 10.99 -6.62 -19.96
CA GLN A 762 11.62 -7.87 -19.54
C GLN A 762 11.77 -8.85 -20.71
N LYS A 763 10.71 -9.06 -21.52
CA LYS A 763 10.79 -9.93 -22.72
C LYS A 763 11.79 -9.37 -23.74
N GLY A 764 11.89 -8.05 -23.91
CA GLY A 764 12.93 -7.40 -24.71
C GLY A 764 14.35 -7.64 -24.18
N LYS A 765 14.57 -7.53 -22.87
CA LYS A 765 15.87 -7.85 -22.23
C LYS A 765 16.22 -9.35 -22.36
N THR A 766 15.24 -10.26 -22.37
CA THR A 766 15.45 -11.71 -22.53
C THR A 766 15.75 -12.14 -23.98
N TYR A 767 14.99 -11.65 -24.97
CA TYR A 767 15.11 -12.08 -26.37
C TYR A 767 16.04 -11.20 -27.22
N GLY A 768 16.42 -10.02 -26.72
CA GLY A 768 17.32 -9.11 -27.39
C GLY A 768 16.61 -8.19 -28.40
N PRO A 769 17.20 -7.95 -29.59
CA PRO A 769 16.92 -6.76 -30.38
C PRO A 769 15.53 -6.75 -31.04
N ILE A 770 14.92 -7.92 -31.24
CA ILE A 770 13.57 -8.07 -31.80
C ILE A 770 12.91 -9.34 -31.28
N TYR A 771 11.63 -9.28 -30.90
CA TYR A 771 10.83 -10.45 -30.54
C TYR A 771 9.39 -10.35 -31.06
N THR A 772 8.59 -11.38 -30.84
CA THR A 772 7.19 -11.45 -31.26
C THR A 772 6.34 -12.00 -30.12
N MET A 773 5.13 -11.46 -29.96
CA MET A 773 4.07 -12.04 -29.13
C MET A 773 2.77 -12.12 -29.94
N THR A 774 1.92 -13.08 -29.61
CA THR A 774 0.58 -13.21 -30.21
C THR A 774 -0.47 -12.94 -29.15
N PHE A 775 -1.46 -12.10 -29.41
CA PHE A 775 -2.59 -11.87 -28.50
C PHE A 775 -3.89 -12.09 -29.26
N ALA A 776 -4.77 -12.97 -28.75
CA ALA A 776 -6.05 -13.30 -29.39
C ALA A 776 -5.96 -13.69 -30.90
N GLY A 777 -4.86 -14.35 -31.28
CA GLY A 777 -4.56 -14.72 -32.68
C GLY A 777 -3.94 -13.61 -33.54
N GLN A 778 -3.78 -12.38 -33.03
CA GLN A 778 -3.06 -11.31 -33.71
C GLN A 778 -1.58 -11.29 -33.28
N LYS A 779 -0.67 -11.37 -34.25
CA LYS A 779 0.78 -11.28 -34.04
C LYS A 779 1.22 -9.82 -33.90
N PHE A 780 2.08 -9.53 -32.92
CA PHE A 780 2.73 -8.26 -32.67
C PHE A 780 4.25 -8.44 -32.60
N ILE A 781 4.98 -7.59 -33.30
CA ILE A 781 6.45 -7.61 -33.35
C ILE A 781 6.98 -6.45 -32.50
N TYR A 782 8.03 -6.69 -31.73
CA TYR A 782 8.61 -5.72 -30.80
C TYR A 782 10.07 -5.51 -31.16
N VAL A 783 10.45 -4.27 -31.49
CA VAL A 783 11.83 -3.88 -31.79
C VAL A 783 12.41 -3.09 -30.62
N CYS A 784 13.56 -3.52 -30.12
CA CYS A 784 14.11 -3.12 -28.84
C CYS A 784 15.46 -2.40 -28.92
N ASN A 785 16.13 -2.39 -30.08
CA ASN A 785 17.44 -1.75 -30.26
C ASN A 785 17.46 -0.75 -31.43
N TYR A 786 18.43 0.15 -31.43
CA TYR A 786 18.56 1.19 -32.45
C TYR A 786 18.87 0.64 -33.85
N GLU A 787 19.71 -0.39 -33.93
CA GLU A 787 20.19 -0.93 -35.20
C GLU A 787 19.05 -1.48 -36.08
N ILE A 788 18.00 -2.05 -35.47
CA ILE A 788 16.78 -2.45 -36.18
C ILE A 788 15.78 -1.29 -36.25
N ALA A 789 15.62 -0.50 -35.16
CA ALA A 789 14.63 0.57 -35.12
C ALA A 789 14.84 1.66 -36.18
N LYS A 790 16.09 1.91 -36.62
CA LYS A 790 16.40 2.91 -37.66
C LYS A 790 15.70 2.63 -39.00
N ASP A 791 15.44 1.36 -39.34
CA ASP A 791 14.69 0.96 -40.54
C ASP A 791 13.23 1.44 -40.47
N LEU A 792 12.60 1.30 -39.30
CA LEU A 792 11.19 1.64 -39.05
C LEU A 792 10.88 3.13 -39.25
N TYR A 793 11.91 3.97 -39.29
CA TYR A 793 11.79 5.41 -39.45
C TYR A 793 11.79 5.87 -40.91
N ASP A 794 12.02 4.97 -41.87
CA ASP A 794 11.86 5.26 -43.30
C ASP A 794 10.38 5.27 -43.69
N GLY A 795 9.82 6.48 -43.80
CA GLY A 795 8.43 6.71 -44.21
C GLY A 795 8.09 6.35 -45.66
N SER A 796 9.05 5.88 -46.46
CA SER A 796 8.80 5.27 -47.77
C SER A 796 8.61 3.74 -47.71
N ARG A 797 9.09 3.11 -46.63
CA ARG A 797 8.98 1.67 -46.38
C ARG A 797 7.89 1.34 -45.35
N PHE A 798 7.76 2.16 -44.31
CA PHE A 798 6.87 1.96 -43.16
C PHE A 798 5.86 3.10 -42.99
N HIS A 799 4.67 2.76 -42.50
CA HIS A 799 3.65 3.72 -42.10
C HIS A 799 3.06 3.38 -40.73
N LYS A 800 2.45 4.36 -40.05
CA LYS A 800 1.71 4.13 -38.80
C LYS A 800 0.58 3.11 -39.04
N ILE A 801 0.36 2.21 -38.09
CA ILE A 801 -0.84 1.36 -38.03
C ILE A 801 -1.62 1.66 -36.74
N VAL A 802 -2.94 1.73 -36.82
CA VAL A 802 -3.81 1.90 -35.63
C VAL A 802 -4.29 0.53 -35.18
N THR A 803 -3.80 0.09 -34.03
CA THR A 803 -4.07 -1.21 -33.41
C THR A 803 -3.96 -1.09 -31.88
N SER A 804 -4.23 -2.16 -31.13
CA SER A 804 -4.18 -2.19 -29.66
C SER A 804 -4.99 -1.03 -29.04
N GLY A 805 -4.55 -0.43 -27.92
CA GLY A 805 -5.28 0.64 -27.21
C GLY A 805 -5.65 1.84 -28.10
N VAL A 806 -4.84 2.19 -29.11
CA VAL A 806 -5.16 3.30 -30.05
C VAL A 806 -6.37 2.97 -30.93
N ALA A 807 -6.62 1.70 -31.23
CA ALA A 807 -7.84 1.28 -31.93
C ALA A 807 -9.08 1.38 -31.03
N ASN A 808 -8.94 1.16 -29.72
CA ASN A 808 -10.04 1.32 -28.76
C ASN A 808 -10.32 2.81 -28.48
N LEU A 809 -9.30 3.67 -28.39
CA LEU A 809 -9.46 5.13 -28.29
C LEU A 809 -10.17 5.74 -29.51
N ARG A 810 -10.19 5.04 -30.65
CA ARG A 810 -10.94 5.43 -31.86
C ARG A 810 -12.46 5.47 -31.63
N TYR A 811 -12.99 4.81 -30.60
CA TYR A 811 -14.39 4.97 -30.17
C TYR A 811 -14.68 6.36 -29.58
N ALA A 812 -13.67 7.01 -28.98
CA ALA A 812 -13.79 8.33 -28.36
C ALA A 812 -13.33 9.48 -29.29
N ALA A 813 -12.23 9.28 -30.00
CA ALA A 813 -11.57 10.31 -30.82
C ALA A 813 -11.72 10.11 -32.35
N GLY A 814 -12.48 9.10 -32.79
CA GLY A 814 -12.84 8.89 -34.20
C GLY A 814 -11.66 8.97 -35.18
N ASN A 815 -11.76 9.80 -36.21
CA ASN A 815 -10.69 10.08 -37.17
C ASN A 815 -9.82 11.30 -36.79
N GLY A 816 -9.73 11.63 -35.51
CA GLY A 816 -8.81 12.66 -35.02
C GLY A 816 -7.34 12.36 -35.37
N LEU A 817 -6.49 13.39 -35.32
CA LEU A 817 -5.09 13.33 -35.77
C LEU A 817 -4.28 12.13 -35.23
N PHE A 818 -4.59 11.71 -34.00
CA PHE A 818 -3.94 10.58 -33.33
C PHE A 818 -4.49 9.20 -33.77
N THR A 819 -5.82 9.03 -33.84
CA THR A 819 -6.52 7.74 -34.04
C THR A 819 -6.91 7.43 -35.48
N ALA A 820 -6.71 8.36 -36.42
CA ALA A 820 -6.97 8.12 -37.84
C ALA A 820 -6.03 7.04 -38.44
N GLN A 821 -6.60 6.20 -39.31
CA GLN A 821 -5.85 5.28 -40.16
C GLN A 821 -4.98 6.04 -41.18
N VAL A 822 -4.19 5.31 -41.98
CA VAL A 822 -3.44 5.88 -43.11
C VAL A 822 -4.39 6.19 -44.28
N ASP A 823 -4.01 7.18 -45.09
CA ASP A 823 -4.77 7.71 -46.24
C ASP A 823 -6.22 8.14 -45.93
N ASN A 824 -6.49 8.52 -44.67
CA ASN A 824 -7.78 9.06 -44.26
C ASN A 824 -7.90 10.55 -44.65
N HIS A 825 -8.97 10.89 -45.38
CA HIS A 825 -9.23 12.24 -45.90
C HIS A 825 -9.43 13.30 -44.80
N GLU A 826 -10.16 12.96 -43.73
CA GLU A 826 -10.40 13.88 -42.60
C GLU A 826 -9.10 14.19 -41.86
N TRP A 827 -8.22 13.19 -41.69
CA TRP A 827 -6.87 13.38 -41.16
C TRP A 827 -6.03 14.29 -42.06
N GLU A 828 -6.09 14.11 -43.38
CA GLU A 828 -5.36 14.93 -44.34
C GLU A 828 -5.79 16.41 -44.28
N ILE A 829 -7.09 16.69 -44.18
CA ILE A 829 -7.65 18.04 -44.01
C ILE A 829 -7.20 18.61 -42.67
N ALA A 830 -7.50 17.93 -41.55
CA ALA A 830 -7.17 18.40 -40.21
C ALA A 830 -5.67 18.67 -40.05
N HIS A 831 -4.80 17.80 -40.61
CA HIS A 831 -3.37 18.00 -40.57
C HIS A 831 -2.94 19.26 -41.34
N ARG A 832 -3.47 19.50 -42.55
CA ARG A 832 -3.10 20.69 -43.34
C ARG A 832 -3.66 21.99 -42.77
N VAL A 833 -4.87 21.96 -42.21
CA VAL A 833 -5.50 23.12 -41.54
C VAL A 833 -4.75 23.48 -40.25
N LEU A 834 -4.38 22.50 -39.43
CA LEU A 834 -3.88 22.75 -38.07
C LEU A 834 -2.36 22.86 -37.96
N LEU A 835 -1.58 22.26 -38.86
CA LEU A 835 -0.10 22.35 -38.84
C LEU A 835 0.44 23.80 -38.79
N PRO A 836 -0.10 24.80 -39.51
CA PRO A 836 0.34 26.19 -39.38
C PRO A 836 0.14 26.78 -37.97
N HIS A 837 -0.87 26.30 -37.23
CA HIS A 837 -1.19 26.78 -35.88
C HIS A 837 -0.27 26.17 -34.81
N PHE A 838 0.39 25.05 -35.11
CA PHE A 838 1.49 24.49 -34.30
C PHE A 838 2.89 25.00 -34.72
N GLY A 839 2.97 25.97 -35.63
CA GLY A 839 4.22 26.63 -36.01
C GLY A 839 4.81 27.46 -34.86
N ALA A 840 6.14 27.55 -34.80
CA ALA A 840 6.87 28.15 -33.67
C ALA A 840 6.39 29.56 -33.25
N SER A 841 6.00 30.42 -34.21
CA SER A 841 5.46 31.75 -33.89
C SER A 841 4.08 31.69 -33.22
N LYS A 842 3.22 30.73 -33.58
CA LYS A 842 1.89 30.59 -32.99
C LYS A 842 1.98 30.00 -31.58
N ILE A 843 2.84 29.01 -31.38
CA ILE A 843 3.15 28.46 -30.05
C ILE A 843 3.74 29.53 -29.12
N ARG A 844 4.68 30.36 -29.59
CA ARG A 844 5.21 31.48 -28.80
C ARG A 844 4.15 32.49 -28.37
N ASN A 845 3.09 32.66 -29.16
CA ASN A 845 1.96 33.54 -28.80
C ASN A 845 1.01 32.92 -27.77
N MET A 846 1.08 31.61 -27.50
CA MET A 846 0.31 30.94 -26.43
C MET A 846 0.96 31.11 -25.04
N PHE A 847 2.18 31.62 -24.96
CA PHE A 847 2.92 31.83 -23.72
C PHE A 847 2.13 32.59 -22.62
N PRO A 848 1.36 33.67 -22.90
CA PRO A 848 0.57 34.35 -21.87
C PRO A 848 -0.51 33.45 -21.24
N SER A 849 -1.08 32.53 -22.00
CA SER A 849 -2.06 31.56 -21.49
C SER A 849 -1.40 30.42 -20.72
N MET A 850 -0.20 29.98 -21.14
CA MET A 850 0.58 28.97 -20.41
C MET A 850 1.07 29.50 -19.06
N ILE A 851 1.56 30.75 -19.00
CA ILE A 851 2.07 31.34 -17.75
C ILE A 851 0.95 31.65 -16.76
N ASP A 852 -0.25 32.01 -17.22
CA ASP A 852 -1.45 32.16 -16.38
C ASP A 852 -1.75 30.87 -15.57
N VAL A 853 -1.74 29.71 -16.23
CA VAL A 853 -1.99 28.41 -15.57
C VAL A 853 -0.80 27.96 -14.72
N ALA A 854 0.44 28.23 -15.15
CA ALA A 854 1.64 27.94 -14.35
C ALA A 854 1.72 28.81 -13.08
N GLU A 855 1.38 30.10 -13.15
CA GLU A 855 1.28 31.00 -12.01
C GLU A 855 0.17 30.54 -11.05
N GLN A 856 -0.98 30.06 -11.55
CA GLN A 856 -2.01 29.46 -10.68
C GLN A 856 -1.49 28.23 -9.92
N LEU A 857 -0.71 27.37 -10.55
CA LEU A 857 -0.08 26.23 -9.88
C LEU A 857 0.93 26.69 -8.81
N CYS A 858 1.79 27.66 -9.14
CA CYS A 858 2.77 28.20 -8.19
C CYS A 858 2.08 28.90 -7.01
N LEU A 859 1.00 29.64 -7.26
CA LEU A 859 0.15 30.24 -6.21
C LEU A 859 -0.59 29.18 -5.40
N LYS A 860 -0.97 28.03 -5.98
CA LYS A 860 -1.50 26.89 -5.23
C LYS A 860 -0.44 26.34 -4.28
N TRP A 861 0.77 26.08 -4.76
CA TRP A 861 1.85 25.50 -3.96
C TRP A 861 2.33 26.48 -2.87
N ALA A 862 2.53 27.75 -3.20
CA ALA A 862 2.94 28.79 -2.23
C ALA A 862 1.84 29.16 -1.20
N ARG A 863 0.58 28.71 -1.38
CA ARG A 863 -0.45 28.79 -0.33
C ARG A 863 -0.33 27.68 0.70
N PHE A 864 0.36 26.59 0.36
CA PHE A 864 0.71 25.56 1.32
C PHE A 864 2.01 25.95 2.04
N GLY A 865 2.14 25.59 3.31
CA GLY A 865 3.35 25.84 4.08
C GLY A 865 4.52 24.95 3.63
N PRO A 866 5.76 25.23 4.09
CA PRO A 866 6.98 24.53 3.65
C PRO A 866 7.02 23.04 4.01
N THR A 867 6.06 22.53 4.80
CA THR A 867 5.96 21.13 5.24
C THR A 867 4.82 20.36 4.58
N ALA A 868 4.18 20.92 3.54
CA ALA A 868 3.05 20.27 2.87
C ALA A 868 3.52 19.35 1.74
N LEU A 869 3.13 18.08 1.81
CA LEU A 869 3.38 17.13 0.72
C LEU A 869 2.49 17.46 -0.49
N ILE A 870 3.09 17.49 -1.67
CA ILE A 870 2.43 17.87 -2.92
C ILE A 870 2.35 16.65 -3.83
N ASN A 871 1.13 16.24 -4.21
CA ASN A 871 0.95 15.23 -5.24
C ASN A 871 1.21 15.86 -6.63
N VAL A 872 2.46 15.78 -7.07
CA VAL A 872 2.97 16.47 -8.24
C VAL A 872 2.41 15.93 -9.56
N SER A 873 2.19 14.62 -9.71
CA SER A 873 1.58 14.06 -10.92
C SER A 873 0.12 14.47 -11.10
N SER A 874 -0.66 14.50 -10.01
CA SER A 874 -2.04 15.01 -10.02
C SER A 874 -2.08 16.49 -10.41
N ASP A 875 -1.16 17.29 -9.89
CA ASP A 875 -1.13 18.73 -10.14
C ASP A 875 -0.58 19.13 -11.51
N PHE A 876 0.41 18.41 -12.05
CA PHE A 876 0.80 18.58 -13.44
C PHE A 876 -0.32 18.13 -14.40
N THR A 877 -1.12 17.12 -14.04
CA THR A 877 -2.29 16.72 -14.84
C THR A 877 -3.38 17.79 -14.83
N ARG A 878 -3.60 18.48 -13.71
CA ARG A 878 -4.46 19.69 -13.65
C ARG A 878 -3.89 20.83 -14.51
N LEU A 879 -2.59 21.10 -14.42
CA LEU A 879 -1.91 22.16 -15.16
C LEU A 879 -2.02 21.95 -16.67
N THR A 880 -1.65 20.77 -17.18
CA THR A 880 -1.54 20.54 -18.62
C THR A 880 -2.91 20.49 -19.29
N LEU A 881 -3.93 19.99 -18.58
CA LEU A 881 -5.32 20.04 -19.04
C LEU A 881 -5.84 21.48 -19.15
N ASP A 882 -5.72 22.28 -18.10
CA ASP A 882 -6.20 23.68 -18.14
C ASP A 882 -5.41 24.49 -19.18
N THR A 883 -4.11 24.22 -19.33
CA THR A 883 -3.24 24.87 -20.32
C THR A 883 -3.64 24.51 -21.76
N ILE A 884 -3.81 23.22 -22.09
CA ILE A 884 -4.23 22.83 -23.45
C ILE A 884 -5.64 23.34 -23.77
N ALA A 885 -6.58 23.30 -22.81
CA ALA A 885 -7.94 23.80 -23.00
C ALA A 885 -7.98 25.32 -23.21
N LEU A 886 -7.22 26.08 -22.41
CA LEU A 886 -7.15 27.53 -22.51
C LEU A 886 -6.45 27.97 -23.80
N CYS A 887 -5.35 27.32 -24.17
CA CYS A 887 -4.58 27.70 -25.37
C CYS A 887 -5.24 27.28 -26.69
N THR A 888 -6.01 26.18 -26.70
CA THR A 888 -6.61 25.65 -27.94
C THR A 888 -8.08 26.01 -28.11
N MET A 889 -8.85 26.18 -27.03
CA MET A 889 -10.30 26.38 -27.06
C MET A 889 -10.78 27.59 -26.26
N SER A 890 -9.85 28.37 -25.68
CA SER A 890 -10.14 29.49 -24.76
C SER A 890 -11.07 29.09 -23.61
N PHE A 891 -10.98 27.82 -23.18
CA PHE A 891 -11.86 27.22 -22.19
C PHE A 891 -11.10 26.96 -20.89
N ARG A 892 -11.71 27.23 -19.74
CA ARG A 892 -11.14 26.95 -18.42
C ARG A 892 -11.95 25.88 -17.70
N PHE A 893 -11.34 24.73 -17.44
CA PHE A 893 -11.89 23.75 -16.49
C PHE A 893 -11.77 24.24 -15.04
N ASN A 894 -10.85 25.18 -14.77
CA ASN A 894 -10.55 25.72 -13.44
C ASN A 894 -10.13 24.61 -12.46
N SER A 895 -9.29 23.68 -12.91
CA SER A 895 -8.99 22.43 -12.19
C SER A 895 -8.34 22.65 -10.81
N PHE A 896 -7.71 23.81 -10.58
CA PHE A 896 -7.15 24.19 -9.27
C PHE A 896 -8.19 24.71 -8.26
N TYR A 897 -9.43 25.00 -8.69
CA TYR A 897 -10.50 25.52 -7.84
C TYR A 897 -11.46 24.43 -7.33
N LEU A 898 -11.28 23.18 -7.76
CA LEU A 898 -12.15 22.04 -7.41
C LEU A 898 -11.71 21.32 -6.11
N GLY A 899 -10.68 21.82 -5.43
CA GLY A 899 -10.09 21.19 -4.25
C GLY A 899 -9.53 19.81 -4.59
N ASN A 900 -9.91 18.79 -3.81
CA ASN A 900 -9.51 17.40 -4.05
C ASN A 900 -10.34 16.70 -5.14
N ARG A 901 -11.39 17.33 -5.68
CA ARG A 901 -12.19 16.76 -6.77
C ARG A 901 -11.52 17.01 -8.11
N VAL A 902 -11.72 16.11 -9.06
CA VAL A 902 -11.30 16.28 -10.46
C VAL A 902 -12.51 16.76 -11.27
N HIS A 903 -12.28 17.52 -12.35
CA HIS A 903 -13.38 17.95 -13.22
C HIS A 903 -14.03 16.73 -13.90
N PRO A 904 -15.38 16.63 -14.00
CA PRO A 904 -16.06 15.41 -14.51
C PRO A 904 -15.62 14.97 -15.92
N PHE A 905 -15.18 15.90 -16.77
CA PHE A 905 -14.60 15.59 -18.09
C PHE A 905 -13.32 14.76 -17.96
N VAL A 906 -12.50 15.02 -16.95
CA VAL A 906 -11.24 14.32 -16.69
C VAL A 906 -11.51 12.94 -16.13
N GLU A 907 -12.43 12.80 -15.16
CA GLU A 907 -12.87 11.48 -14.70
C GLU A 907 -13.38 10.62 -15.86
N ALA A 908 -14.21 11.19 -16.74
CA ALA A 908 -14.69 10.51 -17.94
C ALA A 908 -13.54 10.11 -18.88
N MET A 909 -12.59 11.01 -19.13
CA MET A 909 -11.44 10.80 -20.00
C MET A 909 -10.47 9.74 -19.47
N THR A 910 -10.06 9.83 -18.19
CA THR A 910 -9.18 8.84 -17.53
C THR A 910 -9.85 7.46 -17.51
N ALA A 911 -11.15 7.38 -17.23
CA ALA A 911 -11.88 6.10 -17.29
C ALA A 911 -12.02 5.54 -18.72
N VAL A 912 -12.06 6.40 -19.76
CA VAL A 912 -12.02 5.97 -21.16
C VAL A 912 -10.63 5.45 -21.54
N LEU A 913 -9.56 6.10 -21.08
CA LEU A 913 -8.17 5.66 -21.29
C LEU A 913 -7.91 4.29 -20.67
N ALA A 914 -8.19 4.13 -19.37
CA ALA A 914 -7.97 2.88 -18.63
C ALA A 914 -8.79 1.69 -19.20
N GLU A 915 -10.05 1.91 -19.60
CA GLU A 915 -10.86 0.86 -20.23
C GLU A 915 -10.41 0.55 -21.66
N ALA A 916 -9.95 1.55 -22.43
CA ALA A 916 -9.39 1.32 -23.77
C ALA A 916 -8.08 0.51 -23.74
N GLU A 917 -7.24 0.73 -22.73
CA GLU A 917 -6.06 -0.09 -22.45
C GLU A 917 -6.46 -1.50 -21.99
N THR A 918 -7.37 -1.62 -21.02
CA THR A 918 -7.87 -2.93 -20.54
C THR A 918 -8.46 -3.76 -21.68
N GLN A 919 -9.23 -3.16 -22.59
CA GLN A 919 -9.77 -3.83 -23.77
C GLN A 919 -8.67 -4.28 -24.74
N SER A 920 -7.49 -3.66 -24.74
CA SER A 920 -6.41 -4.02 -25.68
C SER A 920 -5.78 -5.39 -25.38
N GLY A 921 -5.85 -5.85 -24.14
CA GLY A 921 -5.47 -7.20 -23.72
C GLY A 921 -6.57 -8.25 -23.89
N ILE A 922 -7.82 -7.87 -24.21
CA ILE A 922 -8.95 -8.80 -24.17
C ILE A 922 -9.35 -9.21 -25.59
N PRO A 923 -9.46 -10.52 -25.90
CA PRO A 923 -9.98 -10.98 -27.18
C PRO A 923 -11.34 -10.35 -27.51
N PRO A 924 -11.53 -9.66 -28.66
CA PRO A 924 -12.74 -8.87 -28.93
C PRO A 924 -14.05 -9.66 -28.82
N TYR A 925 -14.03 -10.96 -29.14
CA TYR A 925 -15.18 -11.85 -29.02
C TYR A 925 -15.60 -12.17 -27.57
N LEU A 926 -14.80 -11.81 -26.56
CA LEU A 926 -15.17 -11.89 -25.14
C LEU A 926 -15.77 -10.59 -24.60
N GLY A 927 -15.75 -9.49 -25.37
CA GLY A 927 -16.24 -8.18 -24.93
C GLY A 927 -17.72 -8.17 -24.50
N PHE A 928 -18.54 -9.11 -24.97
CA PHE A 928 -19.95 -9.23 -24.56
C PHE A 928 -20.10 -9.60 -23.07
N LEU A 929 -19.10 -10.25 -22.46
CA LEU A 929 -19.11 -10.58 -21.03
C LEU A 929 -18.95 -9.31 -20.15
N ARG A 930 -18.34 -8.25 -20.69
CA ARG A 930 -18.07 -6.96 -20.01
C ARG A 930 -19.16 -5.92 -20.24
N TRP A 931 -20.41 -6.32 -20.51
CA TRP A 931 -21.53 -5.42 -20.87
C TRP A 931 -21.69 -4.19 -19.95
N SER A 932 -21.46 -4.32 -18.65
CA SER A 932 -21.51 -3.22 -17.68
C SER A 932 -20.32 -2.24 -17.81
N SER A 933 -19.12 -2.73 -18.15
CA SER A 933 -17.96 -1.88 -18.47
C SER A 933 -18.17 -1.16 -19.80
N GLN A 934 -18.62 -1.88 -20.83
CA GLN A 934 -18.94 -1.29 -22.15
C GLN A 934 -19.98 -0.17 -22.02
N ALA A 935 -21.03 -0.36 -21.20
CA ALA A 935 -22.05 0.67 -20.96
C ALA A 935 -21.46 1.92 -20.29
N LYS A 936 -20.53 1.77 -19.32
CA LYS A 936 -19.83 2.90 -18.70
C LYS A 936 -18.89 3.61 -19.68
N PHE A 937 -18.14 2.85 -20.48
CA PHE A 937 -17.23 3.35 -21.51
C PHE A 937 -17.96 4.27 -22.50
N PHE A 938 -19.04 3.79 -23.11
CA PHE A 938 -19.83 4.60 -24.04
C PHE A 938 -20.57 5.76 -23.35
N LYS A 939 -20.96 5.64 -22.06
CA LYS A 939 -21.51 6.76 -21.29
C LYS A 939 -20.48 7.89 -21.14
N ASN A 940 -19.24 7.57 -20.81
CA ASN A 940 -18.16 8.54 -20.63
C ASN A 940 -17.76 9.20 -21.97
N ILE A 941 -17.68 8.41 -23.05
CA ILE A 941 -17.49 8.95 -24.42
C ILE A 941 -18.60 9.94 -24.76
N ASN A 942 -19.87 9.57 -24.58
CA ASN A 942 -20.99 10.47 -24.86
C ASN A 942 -20.94 11.76 -24.03
N PHE A 943 -20.49 11.70 -22.78
CA PHE A 943 -20.30 12.88 -21.94
C PHE A 943 -19.20 13.80 -22.52
N MET A 944 -18.03 13.26 -22.87
CA MET A 944 -16.94 14.04 -23.48
C MET A 944 -17.35 14.70 -24.80
N THR A 945 -18.02 13.94 -25.68
CA THR A 945 -18.56 14.43 -26.96
C THR A 945 -19.58 15.54 -26.74
N GLN A 946 -20.46 15.40 -25.75
CA GLN A 946 -21.46 16.41 -25.41
C GLN A 946 -20.80 17.70 -24.88
N THR A 947 -19.80 17.60 -24.00
CA THR A 947 -19.02 18.77 -23.55
C THR A 947 -18.35 19.50 -24.72
N CYS A 948 -17.79 18.78 -25.69
CA CYS A 948 -17.20 19.40 -26.87
C CYS A 948 -18.23 20.12 -27.75
N ARG A 949 -19.44 19.54 -27.92
CA ARG A 949 -20.55 20.20 -28.63
C ARG A 949 -21.02 21.47 -27.92
N GLU A 950 -21.07 21.48 -26.59
CA GLU A 950 -21.41 22.67 -25.80
C GLU A 950 -20.38 23.78 -25.96
N ILE A 951 -19.08 23.44 -25.97
CA ILE A 951 -17.99 24.40 -26.26
C ILE A 951 -18.12 24.98 -27.68
N ILE A 952 -18.42 24.14 -28.69
CA ILE A 952 -18.66 24.60 -30.08
C ILE A 952 -19.90 25.50 -30.17
N GLY A 953 -21.01 25.15 -29.50
CA GLY A 953 -22.23 25.93 -29.47
C GLY A 953 -22.00 27.32 -28.88
N ASN A 954 -21.42 27.38 -27.67
CA ASN A 954 -21.07 28.63 -27.00
C ASN A 954 -20.12 29.50 -27.85
N ARG A 955 -19.19 28.89 -28.61
CA ARG A 955 -18.29 29.61 -29.52
C ARG A 955 -18.99 30.16 -30.77
N ARG A 956 -20.09 29.57 -31.22
CA ARG A 956 -20.88 30.07 -32.36
C ARG A 956 -21.83 31.19 -31.94
N ASP A 957 -22.38 31.12 -30.72
CA ASP A 957 -23.32 32.12 -30.19
C ASP A 957 -22.62 33.42 -29.76
N VAL A 958 -21.39 33.31 -29.24
CA VAL A 958 -20.54 34.48 -28.97
C VAL A 958 -19.68 34.75 -30.19
N ALA A 959 -19.87 35.89 -30.85
CA ALA A 959 -18.99 36.40 -31.90
C ALA A 959 -17.62 36.84 -31.31
N ALA A 960 -16.84 35.85 -30.86
CA ALA A 960 -15.56 36.03 -30.18
C ALA A 960 -14.44 36.09 -31.20
N ASP A 961 -13.81 37.26 -31.30
CA ASP A 961 -12.66 37.58 -32.16
C ASP A 961 -11.34 36.96 -31.59
N THR A 962 -11.41 35.67 -31.21
CA THR A 962 -10.36 34.95 -30.46
C THR A 962 -9.67 33.91 -31.37
N PRO A 963 -8.49 34.22 -31.94
CA PRO A 963 -7.83 33.40 -32.97
C PRO A 963 -7.06 32.21 -32.37
N ASP A 964 -7.78 31.28 -31.73
CA ASP A 964 -7.25 30.04 -31.16
C ASP A 964 -7.36 28.84 -32.13
N LEU A 965 -7.08 27.63 -31.64
CA LEU A 965 -7.09 26.42 -32.46
C LEU A 965 -8.52 25.94 -32.78
N LEU A 966 -9.50 26.23 -31.91
CA LEU A 966 -10.91 25.95 -32.15
C LEU A 966 -11.46 26.86 -33.26
N ASP A 967 -11.12 28.14 -33.26
CA ASP A 967 -11.44 29.04 -34.38
C ASP A 967 -10.82 28.54 -35.69
N ALA A 968 -9.56 28.10 -35.67
CA ALA A 968 -8.90 27.49 -36.82
C ALA A 968 -9.59 26.21 -37.33
N MET A 969 -10.17 25.40 -36.43
CA MET A 969 -10.97 24.23 -36.82
C MET A 969 -12.36 24.61 -37.37
N LEU A 970 -12.97 25.69 -36.88
CA LEU A 970 -14.31 26.14 -37.27
C LEU A 970 -14.32 26.93 -38.60
N THR A 971 -13.27 27.69 -38.88
CA THR A 971 -13.21 28.60 -40.05
C THR A 971 -12.12 28.22 -41.07
N GLY A 972 -11.19 27.35 -40.69
CA GLY A 972 -10.06 26.95 -41.52
C GLY A 972 -10.46 26.10 -42.72
N ARG A 973 -9.88 26.44 -43.88
CA ARG A 973 -10.02 25.71 -45.13
C ARG A 973 -8.72 25.04 -45.51
N ASP A 974 -8.79 23.79 -45.98
CA ASP A 974 -7.62 23.09 -46.50
C ASP A 974 -7.08 23.79 -47.76
N ALA A 975 -5.81 24.18 -47.72
CA ALA A 975 -5.12 24.80 -48.85
C ALA A 975 -5.01 23.90 -50.10
N LYS A 976 -5.21 22.57 -49.98
CA LYS A 976 -5.17 21.61 -51.10
C LYS A 976 -6.55 21.40 -51.74
N THR A 977 -7.62 21.22 -50.96
CA THR A 977 -8.97 20.89 -51.48
C THR A 977 -9.99 22.02 -51.40
N GLY A 978 -9.77 23.03 -50.55
CA GLY A 978 -10.71 24.11 -50.26
C GLY A 978 -11.84 23.73 -49.29
N GLU A 979 -11.86 22.48 -48.82
CA GLU A 979 -12.83 21.95 -47.86
C GLU A 979 -12.60 22.49 -46.44
N GLU A 980 -13.68 22.61 -45.67
CA GLU A 980 -13.66 22.92 -44.24
C GLU A 980 -13.67 21.61 -43.43
N MET A 981 -13.29 21.67 -42.15
CA MET A 981 -13.41 20.51 -41.26
C MET A 981 -14.88 20.23 -40.92
N ALA A 982 -15.33 19.00 -41.14
CA ALA A 982 -16.66 18.55 -40.69
C ALA A 982 -16.76 18.60 -39.15
N GLU A 983 -17.93 18.96 -38.61
CA GLU A 983 -18.11 19.19 -37.16
C GLU A 983 -17.72 17.98 -36.29
N GLU A 984 -18.05 16.76 -36.71
CA GLU A 984 -17.61 15.55 -36.01
C GLU A 984 -16.08 15.37 -36.07
N SER A 985 -15.40 15.82 -37.13
CA SER A 985 -13.94 15.87 -37.19
C SER A 985 -13.35 16.93 -36.25
N ILE A 986 -14.04 18.07 -36.06
CA ILE A 986 -13.67 19.09 -35.07
C ILE A 986 -13.75 18.49 -33.66
N ILE A 987 -14.88 17.87 -33.29
CA ILE A 987 -15.08 17.22 -31.98
C ILE A 987 -14.01 16.13 -31.73
N ASN A 988 -13.79 15.27 -32.73
CA ASN A 988 -12.76 14.22 -32.68
C ASN A 988 -11.35 14.80 -32.43
N ASN A 989 -11.02 15.95 -33.02
CA ASN A 989 -9.74 16.61 -32.81
C ASN A 989 -9.67 17.37 -31.47
N MET A 990 -10.75 17.97 -30.99
CA MET A 990 -10.84 18.53 -29.64
C MET A 990 -10.55 17.45 -28.57
N ILE A 991 -11.22 16.29 -28.67
CA ILE A 991 -10.97 15.13 -27.80
C ILE A 991 -9.53 14.63 -27.97
N THR A 992 -9.01 14.59 -29.20
CA THR A 992 -7.61 14.20 -29.47
C THR A 992 -6.60 15.11 -28.76
N PHE A 993 -6.79 16.43 -28.77
CA PHE A 993 -5.88 17.37 -28.12
C PHE A 993 -5.93 17.28 -26.60
N LEU A 994 -7.13 17.13 -26.03
CA LEU A 994 -7.30 16.94 -24.60
C LEU A 994 -6.65 15.63 -24.13
N ILE A 995 -6.94 14.50 -24.78
CA ILE A 995 -6.31 13.21 -24.46
C ILE A 995 -4.80 13.28 -24.63
N ALA A 996 -4.30 13.55 -25.85
CA ALA A 996 -2.88 13.36 -26.15
C ALA A 996 -1.97 14.46 -25.57
N GLY A 997 -2.49 15.67 -25.34
CA GLY A 997 -1.72 16.82 -24.88
C GLY A 997 -1.47 16.85 -23.37
N HIS A 998 -2.45 16.43 -22.56
CA HIS A 998 -2.38 16.59 -21.11
C HIS A 998 -1.45 15.55 -20.44
N GLU A 999 -1.74 14.26 -20.59
CA GLU A 999 -1.11 13.14 -19.89
C GLU A 999 0.36 12.95 -20.27
N THR A 1000 0.69 13.09 -21.56
CA THR A 1000 2.08 12.94 -22.02
C THR A 1000 3.00 14.05 -21.52
N THR A 1001 2.45 15.26 -21.32
CA THR A 1001 3.18 16.43 -20.81
C THR A 1001 3.20 16.44 -19.28
N SER A 1002 2.14 15.99 -18.60
CA SER A 1002 2.14 15.90 -17.13
C SER A 1002 3.05 14.79 -16.64
N GLY A 1003 3.10 13.64 -17.33
CA GLY A 1003 4.09 12.60 -17.10
C GLY A 1003 5.53 13.10 -17.34
N LEU A 1004 5.76 13.92 -18.37
CA LEU A 1004 7.09 14.49 -18.64
C LEU A 1004 7.53 15.37 -17.47
N LEU A 1005 6.70 16.31 -17.06
CA LEU A 1005 6.97 17.17 -15.91
C LEU A 1005 7.19 16.35 -14.64
N SER A 1006 6.38 15.32 -14.40
CA SER A 1006 6.53 14.44 -13.25
C SER A 1006 7.89 13.73 -13.22
N PHE A 1007 8.29 13.11 -14.33
CA PHE A 1007 9.61 12.45 -14.42
C PHE A 1007 10.77 13.45 -14.43
N VAL A 1008 10.60 14.67 -14.94
CA VAL A 1008 11.64 15.72 -14.87
C VAL A 1008 11.92 16.08 -13.43
N PHE A 1009 10.89 16.32 -12.63
CA PHE A 1009 11.03 16.65 -11.22
C PHE A 1009 11.64 15.46 -10.47
N TYR A 1010 11.11 14.25 -10.64
CA TYR A 1010 11.70 13.03 -10.08
C TYR A 1010 13.20 12.90 -10.38
N PHE A 1011 13.62 12.96 -11.67
CA PHE A 1011 15.03 12.81 -12.02
C PHE A 1011 15.92 13.95 -11.52
N LEU A 1012 15.45 15.19 -11.46
CA LEU A 1012 16.22 16.29 -10.85
C LEU A 1012 16.41 16.07 -9.34
N LEU A 1013 15.40 15.53 -8.67
CA LEU A 1013 15.38 15.33 -7.23
C LEU A 1013 16.27 14.16 -6.79
N GLU A 1014 16.27 13.08 -7.57
CA GLU A 1014 17.23 11.98 -7.45
C GLU A 1014 18.68 12.38 -7.84
N ASN A 1015 18.88 13.54 -8.48
CA ASN A 1015 20.19 14.00 -8.96
C ASN A 1015 20.47 15.46 -8.53
N PRO A 1016 20.81 15.72 -7.25
CA PRO A 1016 21.03 17.08 -6.72
C PRO A 1016 22.01 17.94 -7.53
N ASP A 1017 23.06 17.36 -8.10
CA ASP A 1017 24.02 18.06 -8.98
C ASP A 1017 23.36 18.58 -10.27
N ALA A 1018 22.38 17.87 -10.81
CA ALA A 1018 21.61 18.32 -11.97
C ALA A 1018 20.57 19.37 -11.58
N LEU A 1019 19.93 19.22 -10.40
CA LEU A 1019 19.04 20.22 -9.83
C LEU A 1019 19.75 21.56 -9.59
N GLN A 1020 20.94 21.55 -8.98
CA GLN A 1020 21.72 22.77 -8.75
C GLN A 1020 22.10 23.47 -10.06
N LYS A 1021 22.53 22.72 -11.10
CA LYS A 1021 22.80 23.28 -12.43
C LYS A 1021 21.56 23.90 -13.09
N ALA A 1022 20.37 23.36 -12.83
CA ALA A 1022 19.12 23.95 -13.31
C ALA A 1022 18.82 25.27 -12.58
N TYR A 1023 19.00 25.34 -11.26
CA TYR A 1023 18.90 26.59 -10.50
C TYR A 1023 19.90 27.64 -10.99
N ASP A 1024 21.16 27.25 -11.17
CA ASP A 1024 22.24 28.13 -11.65
C ASP A 1024 21.94 28.71 -13.04
N GLU A 1025 21.43 27.88 -13.96
CA GLU A 1025 20.97 28.35 -15.29
C GLU A 1025 19.86 29.39 -15.16
N VAL A 1026 18.82 29.10 -14.38
CA VAL A 1026 17.67 30.00 -14.21
C VAL A 1026 18.05 31.31 -13.51
N GLY A 1027 18.87 31.24 -12.45
CA GLY A 1027 19.41 32.41 -11.75
C GLY A 1027 20.29 33.28 -12.64
N SER A 1028 21.02 32.70 -13.60
CA SER A 1028 21.81 33.46 -14.57
C SER A 1028 20.97 34.24 -15.60
N ILE A 1029 19.72 33.82 -15.83
CA ILE A 1029 18.80 34.42 -16.81
C ILE A 1029 17.86 35.43 -16.13
N ILE A 1030 17.39 35.15 -14.91
CA ILE A 1030 16.46 36.02 -14.18
C ILE A 1030 17.24 37.08 -13.40
N GLY A 1031 17.69 38.12 -14.11
CA GLY A 1031 18.27 39.33 -13.53
C GLY A 1031 17.27 40.24 -12.79
N GLY A 1032 16.24 39.67 -12.16
CA GLY A 1032 15.13 40.39 -11.51
C GLY A 1032 14.00 40.85 -12.45
N GLU A 1033 14.02 40.49 -13.73
CA GLU A 1033 12.97 40.81 -14.70
C GLU A 1033 11.81 39.80 -14.70
N ARG A 1034 10.63 40.21 -15.19
CA ARG A 1034 9.48 39.30 -15.37
C ARG A 1034 9.79 38.24 -16.42
N ILE A 1035 9.36 37.00 -16.15
CA ILE A 1035 9.50 35.85 -17.04
C ILE A 1035 8.87 36.14 -18.42
N SER A 1036 9.64 35.91 -19.49
CA SER A 1036 9.24 36.20 -20.87
C SER A 1036 9.53 35.03 -21.82
N VAL A 1037 8.80 34.96 -22.94
CA VAL A 1037 8.99 33.92 -23.98
C VAL A 1037 10.37 33.95 -24.66
N ASN A 1038 11.17 34.99 -24.42
CA ASN A 1038 12.55 35.10 -24.87
C ASN A 1038 13.54 34.39 -23.93
N HIS A 1039 13.16 34.15 -22.68
CA HIS A 1039 14.01 33.43 -21.71
C HIS A 1039 14.05 31.94 -22.03
N LEU A 1040 12.95 31.37 -22.51
CA LEU A 1040 12.85 29.93 -22.86
C LEU A 1040 13.87 29.46 -23.92
N GLN A 1041 14.39 30.38 -24.76
CA GLN A 1041 15.44 30.06 -25.75
C GLN A 1041 16.85 29.96 -25.15
N GLN A 1042 17.03 30.42 -23.91
CA GLN A 1042 18.32 30.46 -23.20
C GLN A 1042 18.52 29.23 -22.32
N LEU A 1043 17.43 28.54 -21.98
CA LEU A 1043 17.36 27.32 -21.15
C LEU A 1043 17.99 26.11 -21.85
N THR A 1044 19.32 26.05 -21.82
CA THR A 1044 20.16 25.10 -22.55
C THR A 1044 20.33 23.79 -21.77
N PHE A 1045 20.48 23.90 -20.45
CA PHE A 1045 20.59 22.77 -19.53
C PHE A 1045 19.20 22.18 -19.22
N ILE A 1046 18.17 23.00 -19.01
CA ILE A 1046 16.79 22.49 -18.85
C ILE A 1046 16.32 21.79 -20.14
N ASP A 1047 16.61 22.30 -21.34
CA ASP A 1047 16.33 21.58 -22.60
C ASP A 1047 17.06 20.22 -22.68
N ALA A 1048 18.25 20.12 -22.09
CA ALA A 1048 19.00 18.88 -21.98
C ALA A 1048 18.39 17.90 -20.94
N VAL A 1049 17.91 18.41 -19.81
CA VAL A 1049 17.13 17.67 -18.79
C VAL A 1049 15.87 17.07 -19.43
N LEU A 1050 15.04 17.89 -20.11
CA LEU A 1050 13.81 17.40 -20.76
C LEU A 1050 14.09 16.27 -21.78
N LYS A 1051 15.21 16.35 -22.51
CA LYS A 1051 15.62 15.30 -23.46
C LYS A 1051 16.07 14.02 -22.77
N GLU A 1052 16.82 14.12 -21.68
CA GLU A 1052 17.33 12.97 -20.94
C GLU A 1052 16.19 12.28 -20.18
N THR A 1053 15.26 13.04 -19.60
CA THR A 1053 14.03 12.50 -19.04
C THR A 1053 13.24 11.72 -20.09
N LEU A 1054 12.99 12.27 -21.29
CA LEU A 1054 12.30 11.51 -22.35
C LEU A 1054 13.13 10.39 -22.98
N ARG A 1055 14.45 10.36 -22.77
CA ARG A 1055 15.29 9.23 -23.15
C ARG A 1055 15.00 8.03 -22.23
N LEU A 1056 15.03 8.27 -20.93
CA LEU A 1056 14.75 7.25 -19.90
C LEU A 1056 13.25 6.91 -19.80
N MET A 1057 12.38 7.90 -19.60
CA MET A 1057 10.94 7.71 -19.43
C MET A 1057 10.18 8.41 -20.56
N PRO A 1058 10.15 7.83 -21.78
CA PRO A 1058 9.29 8.30 -22.85
C PRO A 1058 7.81 8.05 -22.46
N THR A 1059 7.09 9.13 -22.15
CA THR A 1059 5.67 9.07 -21.72
C THR A 1059 4.72 8.52 -22.78
N ALA A 1060 5.14 8.50 -24.04
CA ALA A 1060 4.62 7.59 -25.06
C ALA A 1060 5.67 6.47 -25.27
N PRO A 1061 5.55 5.30 -24.61
CA PRO A 1061 6.65 4.33 -24.51
C PRO A 1061 6.98 3.60 -25.82
N GLY A 1062 6.15 3.76 -26.85
CA GLY A 1062 6.41 3.24 -28.19
C GLY A 1062 5.35 3.69 -29.21
N PHE A 1063 5.57 3.35 -30.47
CA PHE A 1063 4.57 3.55 -31.52
C PHE A 1063 4.56 2.41 -32.54
N PHE A 1064 3.37 2.09 -33.04
CA PHE A 1064 3.16 1.02 -34.00
C PHE A 1064 3.32 1.49 -35.46
N VAL A 1065 4.12 0.75 -36.22
CA VAL A 1065 4.23 0.86 -37.68
C VAL A 1065 3.98 -0.50 -38.36
N THR A 1066 3.79 -0.49 -39.66
CA THR A 1066 3.77 -1.69 -40.52
C THR A 1066 4.38 -1.33 -41.88
N PRO A 1067 5.01 -2.25 -42.61
CA PRO A 1067 5.57 -1.95 -43.92
C PRO A 1067 4.50 -1.94 -45.02
N PHE A 1068 4.69 -1.14 -46.08
CA PHE A 1068 3.78 -1.11 -47.24
C PHE A 1068 3.79 -2.41 -48.07
N LYS A 1069 4.84 -3.22 -47.94
CA LYS A 1069 5.08 -4.50 -48.63
C LYS A 1069 5.90 -5.41 -47.71
N THR A 1070 6.24 -6.62 -48.13
CA THR A 1070 7.18 -7.43 -47.33
C THR A 1070 8.57 -6.79 -47.34
N GLU A 1071 9.13 -6.57 -46.16
CA GLU A 1071 10.43 -5.91 -45.91
C GLU A 1071 11.31 -6.82 -45.04
N ILE A 1072 12.63 -6.66 -45.13
CA ILE A 1072 13.59 -7.37 -44.26
C ILE A 1072 14.21 -6.36 -43.30
N LEU A 1073 13.99 -6.57 -42.00
CA LEU A 1073 14.56 -5.79 -40.91
C LEU A 1073 15.89 -6.39 -40.46
N GLY A 1074 16.87 -5.54 -40.15
CA GLY A 1074 18.16 -5.97 -39.58
C GLY A 1074 18.90 -7.04 -40.39
N GLY A 1075 18.65 -7.10 -41.71
CA GLY A 1075 19.19 -8.11 -42.64
C GLY A 1075 18.60 -9.52 -42.52
N ASN A 1076 17.85 -9.85 -41.46
CA ASN A 1076 17.51 -11.24 -41.10
C ASN A 1076 16.02 -11.51 -40.88
N TYR A 1077 15.19 -10.48 -40.63
CA TYR A 1077 13.80 -10.67 -40.19
C TYR A 1077 12.81 -10.20 -41.25
N ALA A 1078 12.18 -11.14 -41.97
CA ALA A 1078 11.14 -10.82 -42.94
C ALA A 1078 9.82 -10.48 -42.25
N ILE A 1079 9.30 -9.28 -42.49
CA ILE A 1079 8.02 -8.80 -41.95
C ILE A 1079 7.06 -8.50 -43.11
N HIS A 1080 5.82 -8.95 -43.01
CA HIS A 1080 4.79 -8.77 -44.03
C HIS A 1080 3.96 -7.49 -43.81
N ALA A 1081 3.36 -7.00 -44.90
CA ALA A 1081 2.46 -5.85 -44.83
C ALA A 1081 1.22 -6.17 -43.97
N GLY A 1082 0.87 -5.27 -43.07
CA GLY A 1082 -0.22 -5.45 -42.11
C GLY A 1082 0.21 -6.06 -40.77
N GLU A 1083 1.42 -6.62 -40.65
CA GLU A 1083 1.95 -7.04 -39.35
C GLU A 1083 2.36 -5.79 -38.53
N PRO A 1084 1.83 -5.59 -37.31
CA PRO A 1084 2.18 -4.45 -36.47
C PRO A 1084 3.53 -4.64 -35.77
N ILE A 1085 4.40 -3.64 -35.93
CA ILE A 1085 5.71 -3.54 -35.28
C ILE A 1085 5.67 -2.39 -34.27
N LEU A 1086 5.86 -2.68 -32.99
CA LEU A 1086 6.11 -1.68 -31.95
C LEU A 1086 7.60 -1.33 -31.92
N ALA A 1087 7.93 -0.06 -32.13
CA ALA A 1087 9.22 0.48 -31.71
C ALA A 1087 9.16 0.76 -30.20
N LEU A 1088 9.78 -0.10 -29.37
CA LEU A 1088 9.76 0.01 -27.91
C LEU A 1088 10.84 1.00 -27.43
N LEU A 1089 10.46 2.27 -27.33
CA LEU A 1089 11.39 3.39 -27.12
C LEU A 1089 12.15 3.28 -25.80
N HIS A 1090 11.56 2.71 -24.75
CA HIS A 1090 12.22 2.51 -23.46
C HIS A 1090 13.55 1.74 -23.60
N LEU A 1091 13.61 0.72 -24.47
CA LEU A 1091 14.84 -0.03 -24.75
C LEU A 1091 15.68 0.62 -25.86
N ILE A 1092 15.07 1.09 -26.95
CA ILE A 1092 15.80 1.70 -28.08
C ILE A 1092 16.61 2.94 -27.62
N GLN A 1093 16.06 3.74 -26.70
CA GLN A 1093 16.71 4.94 -26.17
C GLN A 1093 17.67 4.65 -25.00
N ARG A 1094 17.89 3.37 -24.68
CA ARG A 1094 18.90 2.86 -23.75
C ARG A 1094 19.88 1.88 -24.40
N ASP A 1095 19.82 1.68 -25.71
CA ASP A 1095 20.73 0.77 -26.43
C ASP A 1095 22.20 1.16 -26.15
N PRO A 1096 22.99 0.33 -25.45
CA PRO A 1096 24.36 0.67 -25.08
C PRO A 1096 25.26 0.91 -26.29
N ALA A 1097 24.92 0.32 -27.46
CA ALA A 1097 25.62 0.56 -28.72
C ALA A 1097 25.49 2.01 -29.24
N VAL A 1098 24.54 2.78 -28.68
CA VAL A 1098 24.29 4.20 -29.01
C VAL A 1098 24.63 5.11 -27.84
N TRP A 1099 24.26 4.71 -26.63
CA TRP A 1099 24.24 5.59 -25.45
C TRP A 1099 25.42 5.38 -24.50
N GLY A 1100 26.18 4.29 -24.63
CA GLY A 1100 27.30 3.89 -23.76
C GLY A 1100 26.89 2.88 -22.69
N ASP A 1101 27.87 2.42 -21.91
CA ASP A 1101 27.60 1.55 -20.75
C ASP A 1101 26.82 2.31 -19.65
N ASP A 1102 26.90 3.64 -19.64
CA ASP A 1102 26.14 4.56 -18.76
C ASP A 1102 24.70 4.83 -19.26
N ALA A 1103 24.13 3.96 -20.09
CA ALA A 1103 22.82 4.17 -20.71
C ALA A 1103 21.63 4.16 -19.73
N GLU A 1104 21.74 3.55 -18.56
CA GLU A 1104 20.67 3.60 -17.54
C GLU A 1104 20.80 4.85 -16.64
N GLU A 1105 21.91 5.58 -16.67
CA GLU A 1105 22.15 6.78 -15.84
C GLU A 1105 21.44 8.03 -16.38
N PHE A 1106 20.90 8.86 -15.47
CA PHE A 1106 20.35 10.18 -15.82
C PHE A 1106 21.47 11.22 -15.90
N ARG A 1107 21.87 11.58 -17.13
CA ARG A 1107 23.01 12.49 -17.36
C ARG A 1107 22.71 13.55 -18.43
N PRO A 1108 22.07 14.68 -18.06
CA PRO A 1108 21.69 15.74 -18.99
C PRO A 1108 22.82 16.24 -19.91
N GLU A 1109 24.08 16.21 -19.48
CA GLU A 1109 25.23 16.66 -20.29
C GLU A 1109 25.35 15.93 -21.64
N ARG A 1110 24.82 14.71 -21.79
CA ARG A 1110 24.79 14.00 -23.08
C ARG A 1110 23.82 14.64 -24.10
N MET A 1111 22.83 15.38 -23.60
CA MET A 1111 21.76 16.04 -24.37
C MET A 1111 22.04 17.51 -24.71
N LEU A 1112 23.10 18.09 -24.13
CA LEU A 1112 23.62 19.40 -24.56
C LEU A 1112 23.96 19.38 -26.05
N LYS A 1113 23.64 20.46 -26.74
CA LYS A 1113 23.66 20.54 -28.23
C LYS A 1113 24.87 19.89 -28.89
N HIS A 1114 26.09 20.23 -28.46
CA HIS A 1114 27.33 19.71 -29.04
C HIS A 1114 27.51 18.18 -28.88
N ASN A 1115 26.94 17.58 -27.84
CA ASN A 1115 26.99 16.14 -27.60
C ASN A 1115 25.82 15.44 -28.31
N PHE A 1116 24.62 16.00 -28.22
CA PHE A 1116 23.43 15.51 -28.89
C PHE A 1116 23.60 15.41 -30.42
N GLU A 1117 24.24 16.41 -31.04
CA GLU A 1117 24.50 16.43 -32.50
C GLU A 1117 25.51 15.36 -32.96
N LYS A 1118 26.26 14.74 -32.05
CA LYS A 1118 27.16 13.60 -32.37
C LYS A 1118 26.45 12.25 -32.37
N LEU A 1119 25.26 12.16 -31.76
CA LEU A 1119 24.53 10.90 -31.63
C LEU A 1119 24.08 10.38 -33.01
N PRO A 1120 23.99 9.05 -33.19
CA PRO A 1120 23.41 8.44 -34.38
C PRO A 1120 22.05 9.04 -34.74
N LYS A 1121 21.85 9.41 -36.01
CA LYS A 1121 20.59 10.01 -36.47
C LYS A 1121 19.42 9.09 -36.13
N ASN A 1122 18.35 9.68 -35.60
CA ASN A 1122 17.14 8.99 -35.13
C ASN A 1122 17.29 8.13 -33.86
N SER A 1123 18.37 8.25 -33.08
CA SER A 1123 18.50 7.57 -31.77
C SER A 1123 17.46 7.99 -30.72
N TRP A 1124 16.94 9.22 -30.82
CA TRP A 1124 16.01 9.83 -29.88
C TRP A 1124 14.68 10.16 -30.59
N LYS A 1125 13.59 9.52 -30.18
CA LYS A 1125 12.30 9.47 -30.89
C LYS A 1125 11.03 9.57 -30.01
N PRO A 1126 11.01 10.27 -28.85
CA PRO A 1126 9.84 10.28 -27.97
C PRO A 1126 8.59 10.95 -28.60
N PHE A 1127 8.77 11.75 -29.65
CA PHE A 1127 7.68 12.39 -30.40
C PHE A 1127 7.27 11.64 -31.68
N GLY A 1128 7.64 10.37 -31.84
CA GLY A 1128 7.31 9.57 -33.02
C GLY A 1128 8.11 9.96 -34.27
N ASN A 1129 7.55 9.71 -35.46
CA ASN A 1129 8.28 9.83 -36.72
C ASN A 1129 7.49 10.39 -37.91
N GLY A 1130 8.17 11.16 -38.77
CA GLY A 1130 7.67 11.63 -40.06
C GLY A 1130 6.39 12.46 -39.98
N LYS A 1131 5.51 12.31 -40.99
CA LYS A 1131 4.21 13.00 -41.09
C LYS A 1131 3.21 12.62 -39.98
N ARG A 1132 3.50 11.58 -39.19
CA ARG A 1132 2.67 11.12 -38.06
C ARG A 1132 3.37 11.34 -36.70
N ALA A 1133 4.44 12.15 -36.67
CA ALA A 1133 5.04 12.63 -35.43
C ALA A 1133 4.08 13.54 -34.65
N CYS A 1134 4.37 13.78 -33.37
CA CYS A 1134 3.55 14.64 -32.51
C CYS A 1134 3.50 16.08 -33.05
N ILE A 1135 2.32 16.49 -33.54
CA ILE A 1135 2.04 17.86 -33.98
C ILE A 1135 2.18 18.87 -32.83
N GLY A 1136 1.81 18.45 -31.62
CA GLY A 1136 1.94 19.22 -30.38
C GLY A 1136 3.35 19.31 -29.80
N ARG A 1137 4.39 18.76 -30.46
CA ARG A 1137 5.75 18.73 -29.90
C ARG A 1137 6.23 20.10 -29.43
N ALA A 1138 6.06 21.14 -30.25
CA ALA A 1138 6.49 22.49 -29.90
C ALA A 1138 5.70 23.09 -28.73
N PHE A 1139 4.41 22.75 -28.61
CA PHE A 1139 3.54 23.16 -27.51
C PHE A 1139 4.03 22.56 -26.18
N ALA A 1140 4.12 21.22 -26.13
CA ALA A 1140 4.56 20.50 -24.93
C ALA A 1140 5.99 20.88 -24.51
N TRP A 1141 6.89 21.16 -25.47
CA TRP A 1141 8.24 21.63 -25.16
C TRP A 1141 8.23 23.01 -24.50
N GLN A 1142 7.47 23.97 -25.04
CA GLN A 1142 7.39 25.31 -24.48
C GLN A 1142 6.73 25.32 -23.11
N GLU A 1143 5.66 24.54 -22.92
CA GLU A 1143 4.99 24.35 -21.64
C GLU A 1143 5.93 23.72 -20.60
N ALA A 1144 6.60 22.62 -20.93
CA ALA A 1144 7.53 21.96 -20.01
C ALA A 1144 8.71 22.87 -19.62
N GLN A 1145 9.32 23.56 -20.59
CA GLN A 1145 10.37 24.54 -20.32
C GLN A 1145 9.88 25.69 -19.43
N LEU A 1146 8.69 26.23 -19.69
CA LEU A 1146 8.11 27.31 -18.88
C LEU A 1146 7.86 26.86 -17.44
N VAL A 1147 7.22 25.71 -17.23
CA VAL A 1147 6.92 25.20 -15.90
C VAL A 1147 8.22 24.98 -15.11
N CYS A 1148 9.23 24.35 -15.71
CA CYS A 1148 10.54 24.20 -15.07
C CYS A 1148 11.17 25.56 -14.73
N PHE A 1149 11.10 26.53 -15.65
CA PHE A 1149 11.66 27.87 -15.44
C PHE A 1149 10.98 28.64 -14.30
N VAL A 1150 9.65 28.57 -14.20
CA VAL A 1150 8.91 29.25 -13.11
C VAL A 1150 9.26 28.62 -11.76
N PHE A 1151 9.29 27.28 -11.65
CA PHE A 1151 9.62 26.62 -10.37
C PHE A 1151 11.06 26.82 -9.91
N GLN A 1152 12.02 26.77 -10.83
CA GLN A 1152 13.43 27.05 -10.53
C GLN A 1152 13.65 28.53 -10.16
N SER A 1153 12.73 29.43 -10.52
CA SER A 1153 12.82 30.86 -10.20
C SER A 1153 12.29 31.25 -8.82
N SER A 1154 11.51 30.39 -8.15
CA SER A 1154 10.71 30.78 -6.99
C SER A 1154 11.34 30.47 -5.62
N GLU A 1155 12.64 30.16 -5.56
CA GLU A 1155 13.34 29.67 -4.35
C GLU A 1155 12.56 28.55 -3.61
N ALA A 1156 11.81 27.74 -4.35
CA ALA A 1156 11.08 26.62 -3.78
C ALA A 1156 12.08 25.56 -3.32
N ASP A 1157 12.16 25.32 -2.01
CA ASP A 1157 13.03 24.26 -1.50
C ASP A 1157 12.47 22.88 -1.90
N LEU A 1158 13.08 22.31 -2.93
CA LEU A 1158 12.69 21.06 -3.53
C LEU A 1158 13.32 19.85 -2.79
N SER A 1159 14.18 20.04 -1.78
CA SER A 1159 14.96 18.95 -1.16
C SER A 1159 14.14 17.82 -0.51
N ASN A 1160 12.87 18.07 -0.17
CA ASN A 1160 12.02 17.15 0.60
C ASN A 1160 11.20 16.17 -0.27
N PHE A 1161 11.63 15.87 -1.50
CA PHE A 1161 10.89 14.97 -2.39
C PHE A 1161 11.16 13.47 -2.16
N ALA A 1162 12.23 13.14 -1.44
CA ALA A 1162 12.80 11.79 -1.33
C ALA A 1162 11.84 10.75 -0.71
N ASP A 1163 10.89 11.16 0.14
CA ASP A 1163 10.03 10.24 0.90
C ASP A 1163 8.83 9.66 0.11
N SER A 1164 8.74 9.86 -1.22
CA SER A 1164 7.56 9.43 -2.00
C SER A 1164 7.83 8.77 -3.37
N ALA A 1165 9.09 8.45 -3.68
CA ALA A 1165 9.48 7.82 -4.96
C ALA A 1165 8.80 6.46 -5.23
N GLU A 1166 8.35 5.74 -4.21
CA GLU A 1166 7.65 4.44 -4.33
C GLU A 1166 6.30 4.50 -5.07
N ASN A 1167 5.73 5.70 -5.30
CA ASN A 1167 4.44 5.85 -5.99
C ASN A 1167 4.54 6.22 -7.49
N PHE A 1168 5.72 6.09 -8.11
CA PHE A 1168 5.97 6.52 -9.50
C PHE A 1168 6.26 5.40 -10.52
N THR A 1169 6.23 4.13 -10.10
CA THR A 1169 6.47 2.94 -10.96
C THR A 1169 5.21 2.15 -11.27
#